data_AF-B2G3J9-F1
#
_entry.id   AF-B2G3J9-F1
#
_cell.length_a   1.000
_cell.length_b   1.000
_cell.length_c   1.000
_cell.angle_alpha   90.00
_cell.angle_beta   90.00
_cell.angle_gamma   90.00
#
_symmetry.space_group_name_H-M   'P 1'
#
loop_
_entity.id
_entity.type
_entity.pdbx_description
1 polymer ?
#
loop_
_entity_poly.entity_id
_entity_poly.type
_entity_poly.pdbx_seq_one_letter_code
_entity_poly.pdbx_strand_id
1 'polypeptide(L)'
;MEVLRNLYRDQLTEAPKRASQIERTGYSKDLGWIFVCQEFTQPRAIRTYRSLFGAKEKYTYFTPNTFYRNDQRHAGSLRWLNAMVIDIDVKTTQNAGMIFPDVMDRVTSAGLPTPSLVVKTPSGGFHVYWYLKEPRRAFPKVVDHYKRVQRMIAEEMNADLQAIGAERWFRLPTEDNTVFRSGERVSFDDLCDWLTEQQENQSKRGNVALGSTDLLSHPAILKLLEGVEEGQRDNTCYTLALAYKAVGYEEDQALSSLYCWNEKNSPSLRQIEIKRKVKSAFKPGSPLGPSSYWIETLSGIEFKYQVWEGAKPREERTYSHLDEWKEDILAVLRKNGGCICGAQREIVKLVQSSVNPSISLSYTTFKRAVEELIKEKRLTKVVEGRGRSAKTTLRVNKGKILPLVQKKPFLNGANSYTFIDRVAGWSLSVLQYLKYRLSSRGLFVMRIGVENFRSFTHTGLLDLKDINIFIGRNSSGKSSLLRLFPLMKQTFNNETREPILWYAPDHVDFGDYDDVVGFKKSDPISFLYEFDLLKEDFLNSIMNSSRRIWSHSSFDPDEYVSSNGYAKLFLKVDTRKDYVTRIQVSILNVKIELSINNHNELVSLVANDITIYKTDREEEKPVRILATKQNLLPRLRVIKPKLVRSKINNAISKDFLNSIGTASGPNLMDEYIVPLALKLLKDFLVENDADKTSIDEEVLLNVLFGKLLEFDRDKLTNRLLSGELVIRTNGFISFENYKNGKNSIVDDLVDLYISSFIETLLLAADKYLKTYFSRVIYITPLRASVNRYYRLQGISISEMDASGANLPMIIKNMNPRELKDFQDWTKENFGFKIESLSSFGHVSVLIQFGTENPRNIIDLGFGYSQLIPIILAIWSTLNKINKTYTKHKTPYTIVIEQPELHLHPAMQAEFIDMCSIISKSKKYNQEIRFVIETHSEIMINRISESIKKDKLKHESVTVNIVNIDDEGKSSVHSVGFDEDGDLLEWPIGFFSAEPIKYDYKF
;
A
#
# COMPACT_ATOMS: atom_id res chain seq x y z
N MET A 1 33.82 6.44 32.34
CA MET A 1 32.75 7.50 32.39
C MET A 1 31.99 7.55 31.08
N GLU A 2 32.71 7.61 29.96
CA GLU A 2 32.22 7.61 28.58
C GLU A 2 31.16 6.53 28.27
N VAL A 3 31.37 5.28 28.70
CA VAL A 3 30.42 4.16 28.53
C VAL A 3 28.99 4.51 29.00
N LEU A 4 28.88 5.11 30.19
CA LEU A 4 27.57 5.49 30.75
C LEU A 4 26.99 6.74 30.09
N ARG A 5 27.83 7.68 29.63
CA ARG A 5 27.38 8.82 28.81
C ARG A 5 26.84 8.35 27.47
N ASN A 6 27.50 7.36 26.86
CA ASN A 6 27.04 6.73 25.64
C ASN A 6 25.72 5.99 25.85
N LEU A 7 25.52 5.34 26.99
CA LEU A 7 24.27 4.64 27.27
C LEU A 7 23.07 5.59 27.48
N TYR A 8 23.21 6.63 28.31
CA TYR A 8 22.07 7.48 28.70
C TYR A 8 21.93 8.79 27.93
N ARG A 9 22.98 9.25 27.25
CA ARG A 9 22.99 10.47 26.44
C ARG A 9 22.38 11.68 27.17
N ASP A 10 21.31 12.26 26.67
CA ASP A 10 20.61 13.44 27.17
C ASP A 10 19.53 13.13 28.23
N GLN A 11 19.38 11.86 28.65
CA GLN A 11 18.36 11.46 29.64
C GLN A 11 18.71 11.79 31.09
N LEU A 12 19.93 12.28 31.36
CA LEU A 12 20.39 12.74 32.67
C LEU A 12 20.95 14.16 32.55
N THR A 13 20.83 14.94 33.62
CA THR A 13 21.47 16.27 33.70
C THR A 13 22.86 16.18 34.34
N GLU A 14 23.73 17.15 34.11
CA GLU A 14 25.05 17.20 34.78
C GLU A 14 24.92 17.40 36.30
N ALA A 15 24.01 18.29 36.72
CA ALA A 15 23.74 18.59 38.11
C ALA A 15 22.22 18.67 38.37
N PRO A 16 21.77 18.58 39.64
CA PRO A 16 20.36 18.77 39.99
C PRO A 16 19.92 20.21 39.67
N LYS A 17 18.74 20.39 39.06
CA LYS A 17 18.15 21.73 38.88
C LYS A 17 17.84 22.34 40.25
N ARG A 18 18.10 23.65 40.43
CA ARG A 18 17.62 24.40 41.60
C ARG A 18 16.10 24.57 41.53
N ALA A 19 15.41 24.65 42.67
CA ALA A 19 13.94 24.75 42.72
C ALA A 19 13.38 25.88 41.83
N SER A 20 14.03 27.05 41.83
CA SER A 20 13.66 28.21 41.00
C SER A 20 13.74 27.97 39.48
N GLN A 21 14.60 27.04 39.03
CA GLN A 21 14.70 26.65 37.61
C GLN A 21 13.61 25.66 37.20
N ILE A 22 13.09 24.86 38.15
CA ILE A 22 12.01 23.89 37.92
C ILE A 22 10.68 24.64 37.72
N GLU A 23 10.42 25.69 38.49
CA GLU A 23 9.21 26.52 38.35
C GLU A 23 9.15 27.27 37.01
N ARG A 24 10.29 27.75 36.49
CA ARG A 24 10.35 28.48 35.21
C ARG A 24 10.24 27.61 33.95
N THR A 25 10.76 26.38 33.99
CA THR A 25 10.91 25.53 32.78
C THR A 25 10.10 24.24 32.81
N GLY A 26 9.45 23.93 33.93
CA GLY A 26 8.76 22.66 34.16
C GLY A 26 9.71 21.46 34.25
N TYR A 27 9.13 20.28 34.52
CA TYR A 27 9.87 19.01 34.47
C TYR A 27 10.07 18.58 33.01
N SER A 28 11.32 18.28 32.63
CA SER A 28 11.59 17.71 31.30
C SER A 28 10.88 16.36 31.13
N LYS A 29 10.18 16.19 30.00
CA LYS A 29 9.47 14.97 29.62
C LYS A 29 10.41 13.87 29.10
N ASP A 30 11.71 14.14 29.01
CA ASP A 30 12.68 13.22 28.41
C ASP A 30 13.63 12.59 29.45
N LEU A 31 13.81 13.24 30.61
CA LEU A 31 14.66 12.70 31.69
C LEU A 31 14.05 11.47 32.37
N GLY A 32 14.88 10.43 32.58
CA GLY A 32 14.53 9.20 33.30
C GLY A 32 15.32 9.00 34.60
N TRP A 33 14.83 8.12 35.47
CA TRP A 33 15.51 7.67 36.68
C TRP A 33 16.28 6.38 36.42
N ILE A 34 17.48 6.29 36.97
CA ILE A 34 18.30 5.08 37.00
C ILE A 34 18.35 4.59 38.43
N PHE A 35 18.23 3.29 38.64
CA PHE A 35 18.47 2.68 39.93
C PHE A 35 19.87 2.07 39.99
N VAL A 36 20.54 2.22 41.13
CA VAL A 36 21.79 1.55 41.49
C VAL A 36 21.66 0.82 42.84
N CYS A 37 22.35 -0.30 43.02
CA CYS A 37 22.37 -1.03 44.30
C CYS A 37 23.68 -1.82 44.51
N GLN A 38 23.93 -2.27 45.74
CA GLN A 38 25.12 -3.05 46.11
C GLN A 38 24.79 -4.55 46.23
N GLU A 39 23.75 -4.90 47.00
CA GLU A 39 23.34 -6.30 47.24
C GLU A 39 21.82 -6.50 47.07
N PHE A 40 21.20 -5.79 46.11
CA PHE A 40 19.75 -5.84 45.81
C PHE A 40 18.78 -5.44 46.95
N THR A 41 19.29 -5.15 48.15
CA THR A 41 18.50 -4.91 49.36
C THR A 41 18.05 -3.45 49.55
N GLN A 42 18.72 -2.47 48.93
CA GLN A 42 18.34 -1.05 48.99
C GLN A 42 18.69 -0.28 47.70
N PRO A 43 17.78 -0.18 46.72
CA PRO A 43 18.05 0.54 45.47
C PRO A 43 18.00 2.07 45.67
N ARG A 44 19.00 2.78 45.14
CA ARG A 44 19.05 4.24 45.11
C ARG A 44 18.73 4.75 43.72
N ALA A 45 17.76 5.65 43.61
CA ALA A 45 17.43 6.32 42.35
C ALA A 45 18.34 7.53 42.09
N ILE A 46 18.81 7.66 40.86
CA ILE A 46 19.75 8.66 40.37
C ILE A 46 19.21 9.30 39.09
N ARG A 47 19.41 10.62 38.95
CA ARG A 47 18.94 11.39 37.79
C ARG A 47 20.00 12.33 37.19
N THR A 48 21.23 12.31 37.72
CA THR A 48 22.31 13.18 37.24
C THR A 48 23.58 12.39 36.98
N TYR A 49 24.38 12.85 36.02
CA TYR A 49 25.68 12.25 35.73
C TYR A 49 26.63 12.36 36.92
N ARG A 50 26.67 13.52 37.60
CA ARG A 50 27.49 13.69 38.82
C ARG A 50 27.18 12.63 39.88
N SER A 51 25.90 12.39 40.17
CA SER A 51 25.49 11.37 41.13
C SER A 51 25.74 9.94 40.64
N LEU A 52 25.55 9.67 39.34
CA LEU A 52 25.82 8.35 38.75
C LEU A 52 27.31 8.00 38.82
N PHE A 53 28.18 8.99 38.61
CA PHE A 53 29.61 8.80 38.67
C PHE A 53 30.14 8.65 40.09
N GLY A 54 29.63 9.43 41.04
CA GLY A 54 29.93 9.20 42.47
C GLY A 54 29.36 7.88 42.99
N ALA A 55 28.32 7.33 42.36
CA ALA A 55 27.78 6.03 42.71
C ALA A 55 28.68 4.85 42.29
N LYS A 56 29.59 5.03 41.33
CA LYS A 56 30.46 3.93 40.83
C LYS A 56 31.42 3.41 41.90
N GLU A 57 31.76 4.23 42.88
CA GLU A 57 32.65 3.86 43.99
C GLU A 57 31.93 3.03 45.08
N LYS A 58 30.60 3.15 45.17
CA LYS A 58 29.79 2.58 46.26
C LYS A 58 28.83 1.47 45.84
N TYR A 59 28.45 1.42 44.56
CA TYR A 59 27.41 0.51 44.07
C TYR A 59 27.94 -0.35 42.94
N THR A 60 27.50 -1.60 42.91
CA THR A 60 27.98 -2.62 41.97
C THR A 60 26.99 -2.98 40.87
N TYR A 61 25.70 -2.70 41.05
CA TYR A 61 24.66 -2.99 40.07
C TYR A 61 23.89 -1.73 39.67
N PHE A 62 23.36 -1.74 38.46
CA PHE A 62 22.56 -0.66 37.91
C PHE A 62 21.51 -1.17 36.93
N THR A 63 20.65 -0.26 36.48
CA THR A 63 19.59 -0.53 35.50
C THR A 63 19.91 0.19 34.19
N PRO A 64 20.19 -0.52 33.08
CA PRO A 64 20.54 0.08 31.79
C PRO A 64 19.41 0.89 31.15
N ASN A 65 18.17 0.51 31.44
CA ASN A 65 16.95 1.16 30.99
C ASN A 65 16.41 2.09 32.09
N THR A 66 15.81 3.22 31.71
CA THR A 66 15.39 4.26 32.68
C THR A 66 13.91 4.19 33.01
N PHE A 67 13.52 4.76 34.15
CA PHE A 67 12.18 4.71 34.73
C PHE A 67 11.56 6.10 34.86
N TYR A 68 10.23 6.20 34.90
CA TYR A 68 9.57 7.49 35.11
C TYR A 68 9.35 7.82 36.60
N ARG A 69 9.50 6.83 37.49
CA ARG A 69 9.43 6.98 38.94
C ARG A 69 10.78 6.71 39.61
N ASN A 70 11.01 7.32 40.77
CA ASN A 70 12.21 7.14 41.60
C ASN A 70 12.04 6.13 42.75
N ASP A 71 10.83 5.62 42.96
CA ASP A 71 10.48 4.70 44.06
C ASP A 71 10.20 3.28 43.58
N GLN A 72 9.87 3.09 42.29
CA GLN A 72 9.40 1.80 41.75
C GLN A 72 10.25 1.33 40.56
N ARG A 73 10.81 0.12 40.67
CA ARG A 73 11.56 -0.58 39.62
C ARG A 73 10.86 -1.88 39.22
N HIS A 74 9.84 -1.78 38.38
CA HIS A 74 9.15 -2.92 37.77
C HIS A 74 8.91 -2.63 36.28
N ALA A 75 8.55 -3.63 35.48
CA ALA A 75 8.36 -3.46 34.03
C ALA A 75 7.40 -2.30 33.66
N GLY A 76 6.29 -2.17 34.39
CA GLY A 76 5.33 -1.07 34.19
C GLY A 76 5.83 0.34 34.52
N SER A 77 6.96 0.51 35.22
CA SER A 77 7.53 1.82 35.57
C SER A 77 8.65 2.28 34.61
N LEU A 78 8.98 1.47 33.60
CA LEU A 78 9.97 1.79 32.57
C LEU A 78 9.54 3.03 31.76
N ARG A 79 10.52 3.86 31.42
CA ARG A 79 10.36 5.07 30.60
C ARG A 79 11.04 4.89 29.25
N TRP A 80 12.35 4.58 29.26
CA TRP A 80 13.15 4.42 28.06
C TRP A 80 13.92 3.10 28.10
N LEU A 81 13.83 2.37 26.98
CA LEU A 81 14.71 1.27 26.65
C LEU A 81 15.94 1.86 25.96
N ASN A 82 17.11 1.71 26.55
CA ASN A 82 18.38 2.24 26.06
C ASN A 82 19.29 1.14 25.52
N ALA A 83 19.15 -0.09 26.02
CA ALA A 83 19.97 -1.21 25.61
C ALA A 83 19.21 -2.54 25.74
N MET A 84 19.55 -3.48 24.85
CA MET A 84 19.28 -4.90 25.01
C MET A 84 20.45 -5.53 25.77
N VAL A 85 20.18 -6.28 26.84
CA VAL A 85 21.24 -6.88 27.68
C VAL A 85 20.97 -8.34 27.94
N ILE A 86 21.98 -9.18 27.75
CA ILE A 86 21.92 -10.63 27.89
C ILE A 86 22.91 -11.06 28.97
N ASP A 87 22.45 -11.95 29.86
CA ASP A 87 23.21 -12.45 31.01
C ASP A 87 23.64 -13.90 30.77
N ILE A 88 24.94 -14.11 30.66
CA ILE A 88 25.57 -15.41 30.48
C ILE A 88 26.20 -15.79 31.83
N ASP A 89 25.50 -16.60 32.62
CA ASP A 89 26.01 -17.11 33.90
C ASP A 89 26.80 -18.43 33.71
N VAL A 90 27.77 -18.66 34.60
CA VAL A 90 28.72 -19.80 34.54
C VAL A 90 28.17 -21.03 35.27
N LYS A 91 27.02 -20.93 35.93
CA LYS A 91 26.45 -21.99 36.77
C LYS A 91 25.96 -23.22 35.99
N THR A 92 25.78 -23.11 34.68
CA THR A 92 25.49 -24.25 33.81
C THR A 92 26.79 -24.96 33.42
N THR A 93 26.82 -26.28 33.49
CA THR A 93 27.99 -27.12 33.12
C THR A 93 28.53 -26.83 31.72
N GLN A 94 27.69 -26.29 30.83
CA GLN A 94 28.04 -25.89 29.46
C GLN A 94 28.78 -24.54 29.33
N ASN A 95 28.74 -23.69 30.36
CA ASN A 95 29.33 -22.34 30.32
C ASN A 95 30.56 -22.19 31.25
N ALA A 96 30.98 -23.28 31.90
CA ALA A 96 32.15 -23.31 32.78
C ALA A 96 33.44 -23.04 32.00
N GLY A 97 34.21 -22.02 32.43
CA GLY A 97 35.50 -21.67 31.81
C GLY A 97 35.43 -20.79 30.56
N MET A 98 34.24 -20.28 30.20
CA MET A 98 34.04 -19.45 29.01
C MET A 98 34.91 -18.17 29.04
N ILE A 99 35.53 -17.87 27.90
CA ILE A 99 36.33 -16.65 27.70
C ILE A 99 35.61 -15.68 26.76
N PHE A 100 36.06 -14.42 26.75
CA PHE A 100 35.46 -13.38 25.92
C PHE A 100 35.37 -13.73 24.42
N PRO A 101 36.39 -14.34 23.78
CA PRO A 101 36.29 -14.83 22.41
C PRO A 101 35.09 -15.76 22.17
N ASP A 102 34.83 -16.71 23.08
CA ASP A 102 33.68 -17.63 22.95
C ASP A 102 32.34 -16.87 22.93
N VAL A 103 32.25 -15.80 23.72
CA VAL A 103 31.06 -14.92 23.73
C VAL A 103 30.88 -14.24 22.38
N MET A 104 31.96 -13.76 21.76
CA MET A 104 31.93 -13.12 20.45
C MET A 104 31.64 -14.11 19.32
N ASP A 105 32.13 -15.34 19.43
CA ASP A 105 31.82 -16.43 18.50
C ASP A 105 30.34 -16.79 18.57
N ARG A 106 29.73 -16.81 19.76
CA ARG A 106 28.28 -17.01 19.92
C ARG A 106 27.46 -15.86 19.35
N VAL A 107 27.88 -14.61 19.54
CA VAL A 107 27.23 -13.45 18.90
C VAL A 107 27.24 -13.63 17.38
N THR A 108 28.40 -13.95 16.82
CA THR A 108 28.59 -14.10 15.37
C THR A 108 27.81 -15.30 14.83
N SER A 109 27.82 -16.42 15.55
CA SER A 109 27.10 -17.65 15.18
C SER A 109 25.59 -17.47 15.23
N ALA A 110 25.09 -16.68 16.19
CA ALA A 110 23.68 -16.30 16.27
C ALA A 110 23.28 -15.26 15.19
N GLY A 111 24.22 -14.77 14.39
CA GLY A 111 23.99 -13.73 13.39
C GLY A 111 23.62 -12.38 14.01
N LEU A 112 24.01 -12.14 15.26
CA LEU A 112 23.74 -10.89 15.96
C LEU A 112 24.79 -9.83 15.61
N PRO A 113 24.42 -8.54 15.59
CA PRO A 113 25.36 -7.46 15.36
C PRO A 113 26.42 -7.42 16.48
N THR A 114 27.55 -6.77 16.22
CA THR A 114 28.60 -6.60 17.24
C THR A 114 28.04 -5.87 18.47
N PRO A 115 28.27 -6.36 19.72
CA PRO A 115 27.78 -5.71 20.92
C PRO A 115 28.47 -4.37 21.16
N SER A 116 27.79 -3.45 21.85
CA SER A 116 28.35 -2.16 22.24
C SER A 116 29.28 -2.26 23.45
N LEU A 117 29.01 -3.20 24.36
CA LEU A 117 29.76 -3.38 25.60
C LEU A 117 29.65 -4.84 26.08
N VAL A 118 30.75 -5.40 26.60
CA VAL A 118 30.73 -6.67 27.35
C VAL A 118 31.39 -6.48 28.71
N VAL A 119 30.70 -6.91 29.76
CA VAL A 119 31.11 -6.75 31.16
C VAL A 119 31.21 -8.10 31.84
N LYS A 120 32.35 -8.41 32.47
CA LYS A 120 32.55 -9.64 33.24
C LYS A 120 31.86 -9.57 34.59
N THR A 121 31.20 -10.66 34.99
CA THR A 121 30.52 -10.80 36.28
C THR A 121 31.43 -11.48 37.31
N PRO A 122 31.19 -11.30 38.63
CA PRO A 122 31.98 -11.96 39.68
C PRO A 122 31.89 -13.49 39.67
N SER A 123 30.79 -14.07 39.15
CA SER A 123 30.65 -15.52 38.98
C SER A 123 31.52 -16.09 37.84
N GLY A 124 32.23 -15.22 37.11
CA GLY A 124 33.04 -15.56 35.94
C GLY A 124 32.31 -15.42 34.60
N GLY A 125 31.03 -15.01 34.63
CA GLY A 125 30.17 -14.90 33.45
C GLY A 125 30.25 -13.53 32.77
N PHE A 126 29.31 -13.26 31.86
CA PHE A 126 29.31 -12.04 31.05
C PHE A 126 27.93 -11.43 30.90
N HIS A 127 27.87 -10.10 31.03
CA HIS A 127 26.75 -9.29 30.55
C HIS A 127 27.11 -8.69 29.19
N VAL A 128 26.33 -9.01 28.16
CA VAL A 128 26.52 -8.53 26.79
C VAL A 128 25.47 -7.46 26.49
N TYR A 129 25.89 -6.28 26.03
CA TYR A 129 25.02 -5.14 25.81
C TYR A 129 25.01 -4.73 24.33
N TRP A 130 23.82 -4.50 23.80
CA TRP A 130 23.60 -3.76 22.57
C TRP A 130 22.90 -2.45 22.89
N TYR A 131 23.61 -1.33 22.73
CA TYR A 131 23.03 -0.01 22.91
C TYR A 131 22.14 0.30 21.71
N LEU A 132 20.94 0.80 22.00
CA LEU A 132 20.03 1.20 20.95
C LEU A 132 20.55 2.47 20.26
N LYS A 133 20.41 2.51 18.93
CA LYS A 133 20.71 3.68 18.10
C LYS A 133 19.90 4.89 18.54
N GLU A 134 18.63 4.66 18.89
CA GLU A 134 17.75 5.62 19.52
C GLU A 134 17.02 4.98 20.70
N PRO A 135 16.93 5.64 21.88
CA PRO A 135 16.14 5.14 22.99
C PRO A 135 14.67 4.94 22.61
N ARG A 136 14.11 3.78 22.92
CA ARG A 136 12.70 3.47 22.63
C ARG A 136 11.81 3.72 23.85
N ARG A 137 10.65 4.33 23.64
CA ARG A 137 9.68 4.55 24.72
C ARG A 137 9.10 3.22 25.18
N ALA A 138 9.14 2.96 26.49
CA ALA A 138 8.74 1.68 27.07
C ALA A 138 7.21 1.58 27.29
N PHE A 139 6.43 1.44 26.22
CA PHE A 139 5.00 1.07 26.32
C PHE A 139 4.84 -0.43 26.62
N PRO A 140 3.75 -0.89 27.25
CA PRO A 140 3.56 -2.31 27.61
C PRO A 140 3.83 -3.28 26.45
N LYS A 141 3.27 -3.01 25.26
CA LYS A 141 3.50 -3.84 24.05
C LYS A 141 4.96 -3.84 23.58
N VAL A 142 5.68 -2.74 23.74
CA VAL A 142 7.10 -2.62 23.37
C VAL A 142 7.97 -3.39 24.37
N VAL A 143 7.63 -3.34 25.66
CA VAL A 143 8.29 -4.12 26.71
C VAL A 143 8.06 -5.63 26.50
N ASP A 144 6.85 -6.04 26.12
CA ASP A 144 6.56 -7.43 25.77
C ASP A 144 7.36 -7.89 24.55
N HIS A 145 7.49 -7.04 23.53
CA HIS A 145 8.31 -7.33 22.36
C HIS A 145 9.79 -7.44 22.73
N TYR A 146 10.31 -6.52 23.54
CA TYR A 146 11.68 -6.57 24.06
C TYR A 146 11.95 -7.90 24.76
N LYS A 147 11.04 -8.37 25.62
CA LYS A 147 11.19 -9.66 26.33
C LYS A 147 11.24 -10.85 25.37
N ARG A 148 10.50 -10.84 24.26
CA ARG A 148 10.54 -11.90 23.24
C ARG A 148 11.88 -11.93 22.52
N VAL A 149 12.36 -10.76 22.09
CA VAL A 149 13.67 -10.62 21.44
C VAL A 149 14.78 -11.06 22.39
N GLN A 150 14.78 -10.54 23.62
CA GLN A 150 15.78 -10.89 24.64
C GLN A 150 15.81 -12.38 24.92
N ARG A 151 14.64 -13.05 24.97
CA ARG A 151 14.55 -14.49 25.18
C ARG A 151 15.19 -15.26 24.03
N MET A 152 14.83 -14.96 22.79
CA MET A 152 15.40 -15.66 21.63
C MET A 152 16.92 -15.45 21.55
N ILE A 153 17.40 -14.24 21.81
CA ILE A 153 18.85 -13.98 21.88
C ILE A 153 19.50 -14.83 22.97
N ALA A 154 18.88 -14.91 24.16
CA ALA A 154 19.41 -15.71 25.25
C ALA A 154 19.41 -17.22 24.91
N GLU A 155 18.41 -17.72 24.19
CA GLU A 155 18.35 -19.11 23.70
C GLU A 155 19.49 -19.39 22.72
N GLU A 156 19.65 -18.57 21.68
CA GLU A 156 20.71 -18.72 20.66
C GLU A 156 22.12 -18.57 21.23
N MET A 157 22.30 -17.72 22.25
CA MET A 157 23.58 -17.53 22.93
C MET A 157 23.82 -18.51 24.08
N ASN A 158 22.89 -19.44 24.34
CA ASN A 158 22.92 -20.38 25.46
C ASN A 158 23.18 -19.68 26.82
N ALA A 159 22.44 -18.59 27.02
CA ALA A 159 22.49 -17.66 28.15
C ALA A 159 21.36 -17.95 29.16
N ASP A 160 21.32 -17.22 30.29
CA ASP A 160 20.34 -17.49 31.34
C ASP A 160 18.91 -17.02 30.96
N LEU A 161 18.03 -17.97 30.67
CA LEU A 161 16.61 -17.71 30.37
C LEU A 161 15.81 -17.20 31.58
N GLN A 162 16.31 -17.38 32.81
CA GLN A 162 15.71 -16.78 34.00
C GLN A 162 16.08 -15.29 34.13
N ALA A 163 17.03 -14.81 33.32
CA ALA A 163 17.50 -13.44 33.31
C ALA A 163 16.75 -12.50 32.32
N ILE A 164 15.56 -12.88 31.87
CA ILE A 164 14.75 -12.07 30.94
C ILE A 164 13.97 -10.96 31.66
N GLY A 165 14.04 -9.74 31.12
CA GLY A 165 13.35 -8.53 31.60
C GLY A 165 14.16 -7.26 31.35
N ALA A 166 13.47 -6.19 30.91
CA ALA A 166 14.09 -4.89 30.64
C ALA A 166 14.38 -4.07 31.91
N GLU A 167 13.71 -4.39 33.01
CA GLU A 167 13.80 -3.72 34.31
C GLU A 167 14.94 -4.23 35.20
N ARG A 168 15.66 -5.27 34.74
CA ARG A 168 16.59 -6.06 35.54
C ARG A 168 17.84 -5.31 35.95
N TRP A 169 18.50 -5.88 36.96
CA TRP A 169 19.79 -5.42 37.43
C TRP A 169 20.89 -6.03 36.59
N PHE A 170 21.86 -5.21 36.22
CA PHE A 170 23.07 -5.65 35.56
C PHE A 170 24.29 -5.04 36.24
N ARG A 171 25.46 -5.62 35.98
CA ARG A 171 26.73 -5.18 36.60
C ARG A 171 27.10 -3.80 36.08
N LEU A 172 27.37 -2.88 37.02
CA LEU A 172 27.84 -1.54 36.67
C LEU A 172 29.22 -1.62 36.00
N PRO A 173 29.41 -1.04 34.79
CA PRO A 173 30.69 -1.12 34.09
C PRO A 173 31.77 -0.26 34.77
N THR A 174 32.88 -0.88 35.13
CA THR A 174 34.13 -0.30 35.62
C THR A 174 35.25 -0.59 34.62
N GLU A 175 36.43 0.01 34.82
CA GLU A 175 37.59 -0.27 33.97
C GLU A 175 38.05 -1.72 34.13
N ASP A 176 37.98 -2.27 35.35
CA ASP A 176 38.44 -3.63 35.65
C ASP A 176 37.53 -4.74 35.10
N ASN A 177 36.23 -4.48 34.96
CA ASN A 177 35.27 -5.51 34.54
C ASN A 177 34.78 -5.36 33.10
N THR A 178 35.15 -4.30 32.39
CA THR A 178 34.78 -4.11 30.99
C THR A 178 35.78 -4.85 30.10
N VAL A 179 35.36 -5.93 29.46
CA VAL A 179 36.25 -6.76 28.61
C VAL A 179 36.19 -6.37 27.14
N PHE A 180 35.11 -5.70 26.70
CA PHE A 180 34.97 -5.21 25.34
C PHE A 180 34.10 -3.96 25.29
N ARG A 181 34.44 -3.06 24.36
CA ARG A 181 33.65 -1.87 24.04
C ARG A 181 33.78 -1.56 22.55
N SER A 182 32.68 -1.13 21.94
CA SER A 182 32.65 -0.66 20.56
C SER A 182 31.81 0.62 20.45
N GLY A 183 31.93 1.33 19.32
CA GLY A 183 31.04 2.43 18.97
C GLY A 183 29.70 1.96 18.38
N GLU A 184 29.56 0.66 18.11
CA GLU A 184 28.44 0.08 17.38
C GLU A 184 27.14 0.17 18.17
N ARG A 185 26.05 0.44 17.46
CA ARG A 185 24.70 0.52 18.01
C ARG A 185 23.72 -0.15 17.08
N VAL A 186 22.65 -0.68 17.65
CA VAL A 186 21.64 -1.42 16.91
C VAL A 186 20.30 -0.70 16.95
N SER A 187 19.49 -0.72 15.88
CA SER A 187 18.09 -0.32 16.02
C SER A 187 17.31 -1.37 16.80
N PHE A 188 16.29 -0.94 17.54
CA PHE A 188 15.36 -1.91 18.12
C PHE A 188 14.61 -2.69 17.04
N ASP A 189 14.37 -2.07 15.87
CA ASP A 189 13.69 -2.72 14.76
C ASP A 189 14.58 -3.82 14.14
N ASP A 190 15.89 -3.57 13.96
CA ASP A 190 16.84 -4.61 13.48
C ASP A 190 16.85 -5.86 14.37
N LEU A 191 16.73 -5.70 15.70
CA LEU A 191 16.63 -6.82 16.62
C LEU A 191 15.28 -7.55 16.53
N CYS A 192 14.21 -6.84 16.16
CA CYS A 192 12.89 -7.44 15.91
C CYS A 192 12.86 -8.19 14.56
N ASP A 193 13.53 -7.65 13.56
CA ASP A 193 13.71 -8.30 12.26
C ASP A 193 14.55 -9.57 12.42
N TRP A 194 15.66 -9.51 13.16
CA TRP A 194 16.45 -10.70 13.55
C TRP A 194 15.59 -11.75 14.27
N LEU A 195 14.73 -11.35 15.21
CA LEU A 195 13.80 -12.29 15.87
C LEU A 195 12.85 -12.96 14.87
N THR A 196 12.33 -12.19 13.91
CA THR A 196 11.42 -12.70 12.88
C THR A 196 12.14 -13.71 11.98
N GLU A 197 13.39 -13.42 11.61
CA GLU A 197 14.26 -14.35 10.86
C GLU A 197 14.51 -15.66 11.62
N GLN A 198 14.80 -15.61 12.93
CA GLN A 198 15.00 -16.82 13.74
C GLN A 198 13.71 -17.65 13.88
N GLN A 199 12.56 -16.99 14.06
CA GLN A 199 11.27 -17.66 14.14
C GLN A 199 10.88 -18.34 12.81
N GLU A 200 11.19 -17.71 11.68
CA GLU A 200 10.98 -18.30 10.35
C GLU A 200 11.90 -19.50 10.11
N ASN A 201 13.15 -19.47 10.59
CA ASN A 201 14.07 -20.60 10.54
C ASN A 201 13.61 -21.79 11.40
N GLN A 202 13.10 -21.55 12.60
CA GLN A 202 12.56 -22.59 13.48
C GLN A 202 11.23 -23.17 12.94
N SER A 203 10.42 -22.37 12.24
CA SER A 203 9.11 -22.78 11.69
C SER A 203 9.17 -23.81 10.54
N LYS A 204 10.38 -24.19 10.09
CA LYS A 204 10.61 -25.27 9.10
C LYS A 204 10.77 -26.68 9.70
N ARG A 205 10.69 -26.85 11.03
CA ARG A 205 10.55 -28.18 11.65
C ARG A 205 9.06 -28.50 11.84
N GLY A 206 8.58 -29.49 11.09
CA GLY A 206 7.16 -29.85 10.95
C GLY A 206 6.39 -29.94 12.27
N ASN A 207 5.14 -29.50 12.23
CA ASN A 207 4.18 -29.71 13.31
C ASN A 207 3.47 -31.05 13.05
N VAL A 208 3.76 -32.05 13.88
CA VAL A 208 2.95 -33.27 13.98
C VAL A 208 1.83 -32.99 14.98
N ALA A 209 0.59 -33.19 14.56
CA ALA A 209 -0.57 -33.16 15.43
C ALA A 209 -0.80 -34.57 16.02
N LEU A 210 -0.79 -34.69 17.35
CA LEU A 210 -1.21 -35.90 18.07
C LEU A 210 -2.53 -35.62 18.80
N GLY A 211 -3.48 -36.56 18.69
CA GLY A 211 -4.77 -36.51 19.41
C GLY A 211 -4.60 -36.79 20.90
N SER A 212 -5.61 -36.44 21.71
CA SER A 212 -5.60 -36.58 23.18
C SER A 212 -5.40 -38.02 23.68
N THR A 213 -5.69 -39.03 22.87
CA THR A 213 -5.56 -40.46 23.21
C THR A 213 -4.11 -40.97 23.28
N ASP A 214 -3.14 -40.23 22.72
CA ASP A 214 -1.74 -40.67 22.64
C ASP A 214 -0.77 -39.86 23.53
N LEU A 215 -1.29 -39.02 24.44
CA LEU A 215 -0.45 -38.10 25.23
C LEU A 215 0.43 -38.84 26.26
N LEU A 216 -0.14 -39.76 27.04
CA LEU A 216 0.60 -40.51 28.06
C LEU A 216 1.48 -41.62 27.46
N SER A 217 1.23 -42.02 26.21
CA SER A 217 2.04 -42.99 25.47
C SER A 217 3.21 -42.36 24.72
N HIS A 218 3.34 -41.02 24.72
CA HIS A 218 4.42 -40.33 24.04
C HIS A 218 5.79 -40.59 24.71
N PRO A 219 6.87 -40.85 23.95
CA PRO A 219 8.21 -41.14 24.48
C PRO A 219 8.71 -40.13 25.52
N ALA A 220 8.49 -38.83 25.29
CA ALA A 220 8.84 -37.76 26.23
C ALA A 220 8.10 -37.87 27.59
N ILE A 221 6.81 -38.22 27.59
CA ILE A 221 6.04 -38.40 28.83
C ILE A 221 6.41 -39.72 29.51
N LEU A 222 6.61 -40.80 28.75
CA LEU A 222 7.09 -42.08 29.27
C LEU A 222 8.44 -41.90 29.99
N LYS A 223 9.35 -41.09 29.42
CA LYS A 223 10.63 -40.76 30.05
C LYS A 223 10.45 -40.07 31.41
N LEU A 224 9.51 -39.14 31.52
CA LEU A 224 9.20 -38.50 32.80
C LEU A 224 8.58 -39.48 33.82
N LEU A 225 7.79 -40.45 33.35
CA LEU A 225 7.14 -41.47 34.19
C LEU A 225 8.10 -42.55 34.73
N GLU A 226 9.33 -42.62 34.22
CA GLU A 226 10.40 -43.47 34.76
C GLU A 226 10.95 -42.94 36.10
N GLY A 227 10.84 -41.64 36.36
CA GLY A 227 11.37 -40.96 37.55
C GLY A 227 12.41 -39.89 37.20
N VAL A 228 12.64 -38.91 38.07
CA VAL A 228 13.55 -37.77 37.86
C VAL A 228 14.39 -37.43 39.10
N GLU A 229 15.53 -36.77 38.89
CA GLU A 229 16.48 -36.39 39.94
C GLU A 229 16.02 -35.20 40.81
N GLU A 230 16.70 -35.00 41.94
CA GLU A 230 16.36 -34.07 43.04
C GLU A 230 15.82 -32.71 42.59
N GLY A 231 16.44 -32.08 41.60
CA GLY A 231 16.13 -30.72 41.13
C GLY A 231 14.95 -30.58 40.13
N GLN A 232 14.45 -31.67 39.57
CA GLN A 232 13.41 -31.64 38.53
C GLN A 232 12.03 -32.13 39.02
N ARG A 233 12.00 -32.87 40.13
CA ARG A 233 10.79 -33.54 40.68
C ARG A 233 9.58 -32.62 40.82
N ASP A 234 9.77 -31.41 41.32
CA ASP A 234 8.69 -30.45 41.57
C ASP A 234 7.94 -30.02 40.30
N ASN A 235 8.70 -29.73 39.25
CA ASN A 235 8.17 -29.30 37.96
C ASN A 235 7.62 -30.49 37.18
N THR A 236 8.28 -31.65 37.26
CA THR A 236 7.80 -32.90 36.66
C THR A 236 6.47 -33.35 37.28
N CYS A 237 6.35 -33.30 38.60
CA CYS A 237 5.11 -33.67 39.31
C CYS A 237 3.92 -32.80 38.87
N TYR A 238 4.10 -31.49 38.77
CA TYR A 238 3.06 -30.58 38.28
C TYR A 238 2.73 -30.81 36.80
N THR A 239 3.75 -31.04 35.97
CA THR A 239 3.60 -31.27 34.52
C THR A 239 2.86 -32.59 34.25
N LEU A 240 3.19 -33.67 34.97
CA LEU A 240 2.47 -34.94 34.87
C LEU A 240 1.04 -34.84 35.40
N ALA A 241 0.78 -34.06 36.45
CA ALA A 241 -0.60 -33.80 36.92
C ALA A 241 -1.46 -33.13 35.84
N LEU A 242 -0.90 -32.18 35.08
CA LEU A 242 -1.57 -31.58 33.93
C LEU A 242 -1.74 -32.56 32.76
N ALA A 243 -0.79 -33.48 32.54
CA ALA A 243 -0.91 -34.52 31.53
C ALA A 243 -2.05 -35.50 31.83
N TYR A 244 -2.16 -35.98 33.08
CA TYR A 244 -3.26 -36.82 33.52
C TYR A 244 -4.63 -36.12 33.37
N LYS A 245 -4.71 -34.84 33.76
CA LYS A 245 -5.90 -34.02 33.56
C LYS A 245 -6.30 -33.91 32.09
N ALA A 246 -5.33 -33.70 31.19
CA ALA A 246 -5.59 -33.58 29.75
C ALA A 246 -6.09 -34.87 29.10
N VAL A 247 -5.73 -36.04 29.65
CA VAL A 247 -6.23 -37.35 29.22
C VAL A 247 -7.58 -37.71 29.86
N GLY A 248 -8.05 -36.92 30.84
CA GLY A 248 -9.36 -37.07 31.47
C GLY A 248 -9.36 -37.90 32.76
N TYR A 249 -8.22 -38.03 33.44
CA TYR A 249 -8.17 -38.64 34.78
C TYR A 249 -8.85 -37.71 35.81
N GLU A 250 -9.59 -38.30 36.74
CA GLU A 250 -10.11 -37.58 37.90
C GLU A 250 -8.99 -37.22 38.89
N GLU A 251 -9.20 -36.19 39.72
CA GLU A 251 -8.17 -35.66 40.65
C GLU A 251 -7.56 -36.76 41.54
N ASP A 252 -8.40 -37.65 42.07
CA ASP A 252 -7.97 -38.76 42.92
C ASP A 252 -7.18 -39.82 42.15
N GLN A 253 -7.50 -40.08 40.88
CA GLN A 253 -6.79 -41.03 40.03
C GLN A 253 -5.40 -40.52 39.64
N ALA A 254 -5.30 -39.23 39.33
CA ALA A 254 -4.03 -38.55 39.07
C ALA A 254 -3.15 -38.54 40.32
N LEU A 255 -3.75 -38.32 41.50
CA LEU A 255 -3.05 -38.34 42.78
C LEU A 255 -2.46 -39.73 43.09
N SER A 256 -3.26 -40.80 42.96
CA SER A 256 -2.79 -42.18 43.16
C SER A 256 -1.65 -42.55 42.19
N SER A 257 -1.75 -42.13 40.93
CA SER A 257 -0.73 -42.40 39.91
C SER A 257 0.58 -41.65 40.21
N LEU A 258 0.51 -40.42 40.72
CA LEU A 258 1.68 -39.62 41.08
C LEU A 258 2.35 -40.07 42.38
N TYR A 259 1.60 -40.68 43.31
CA TYR A 259 2.20 -41.34 44.46
C TYR A 259 3.06 -42.54 44.05
N CYS A 260 2.55 -43.40 43.17
CA CYS A 260 3.31 -44.53 42.64
C CYS A 260 4.52 -44.06 41.80
N TRP A 261 4.36 -43.00 41.00
CA TRP A 261 5.49 -42.39 40.28
C TRP A 261 6.57 -41.88 41.24
N ASN A 262 6.18 -41.28 42.37
CA ASN A 262 7.14 -40.70 43.31
C ASN A 262 8.00 -41.73 44.05
N GLU A 263 7.55 -42.98 44.15
CA GLU A 263 8.35 -44.09 44.68
C GLU A 263 9.57 -44.40 43.80
N LYS A 264 9.53 -44.02 42.52
CA LYS A 264 10.65 -44.17 41.57
C LYS A 264 11.68 -43.05 41.67
N ASN A 265 11.39 -41.98 42.41
CA ASN A 265 12.30 -40.83 42.55
C ASN A 265 13.22 -41.02 43.78
N SER A 266 14.50 -40.68 43.63
CA SER A 266 15.46 -40.66 44.74
C SER A 266 16.11 -39.27 44.86
N PRO A 267 15.85 -38.50 45.95
CA PRO A 267 14.89 -38.80 47.02
C PRO A 267 13.43 -38.70 46.54
N SER A 268 12.48 -39.17 47.35
CA SER A 268 11.04 -39.01 47.08
C SER A 268 10.49 -37.68 47.61
N LEU A 269 9.52 -37.05 46.92
CA LEU A 269 8.78 -35.90 47.46
C LEU A 269 7.88 -36.31 48.63
N ARG A 270 7.54 -35.37 49.52
CA ARG A 270 6.57 -35.66 50.59
C ARG A 270 5.18 -35.79 49.98
N GLN A 271 4.39 -36.74 50.48
CA GLN A 271 3.01 -36.99 50.03
C GLN A 271 2.14 -35.71 50.02
N ILE A 272 2.34 -34.82 51.01
CA ILE A 272 1.62 -33.55 51.09
C ILE A 272 1.97 -32.56 49.97
N GLU A 273 3.18 -32.61 49.43
CA GLU A 273 3.64 -31.74 48.34
C GLU A 273 3.00 -32.17 47.02
N ILE A 274 2.95 -33.48 46.75
CA ILE A 274 2.26 -34.04 45.59
C ILE A 274 0.78 -33.67 45.63
N LYS A 275 0.11 -33.85 46.78
CA LYS A 275 -1.29 -33.45 46.96
C LYS A 275 -1.54 -31.97 46.66
N ARG A 276 -0.61 -31.09 47.04
CA ARG A 276 -0.69 -29.65 46.71
C ARG A 276 -0.55 -29.38 45.22
N LYS A 277 0.38 -30.07 44.53
CA LYS A 277 0.61 -29.90 43.09
C LYS A 277 -0.58 -30.41 42.28
N VAL A 278 -1.15 -31.57 42.62
CA VAL A 278 -2.35 -32.11 41.99
C VAL A 278 -3.53 -31.16 42.17
N LYS A 279 -3.82 -30.71 43.41
CA LYS A 279 -4.84 -29.68 43.65
C LYS A 279 -4.63 -28.40 42.83
N SER A 280 -3.37 -27.98 42.68
CA SER A 280 -3.03 -26.80 41.89
C SER A 280 -3.23 -27.02 40.38
N ALA A 281 -3.07 -28.24 39.87
CA ALA A 281 -3.26 -28.59 38.46
C ALA A 281 -4.75 -28.79 38.10
N PHE A 282 -5.59 -29.18 39.07
CA PHE A 282 -7.03 -29.41 38.89
C PHE A 282 -7.92 -28.21 39.28
N LYS A 283 -7.35 -27.16 39.87
CA LYS A 283 -8.10 -25.95 40.26
C LYS A 283 -8.77 -25.27 39.05
N PRO A 284 -10.00 -24.72 39.17
CA PRO A 284 -10.63 -23.93 38.11
C PRO A 284 -9.72 -22.78 37.62
N GLY A 285 -9.52 -22.68 36.30
CA GLY A 285 -8.64 -21.69 35.67
C GLY A 285 -7.16 -22.10 35.53
N SER A 286 -6.78 -23.28 36.03
CA SER A 286 -5.48 -23.90 35.71
C SER A 286 -5.44 -24.40 34.26
N PRO A 287 -4.25 -24.53 33.65
CA PRO A 287 -4.11 -25.01 32.26
C PRO A 287 -4.85 -26.33 32.00
N LEU A 288 -5.40 -26.49 30.80
CA LEU A 288 -6.12 -27.71 30.39
C LEU A 288 -5.17 -28.90 30.10
N GLY A 289 -3.89 -28.63 29.88
CA GLY A 289 -2.87 -29.65 29.70
C GLY A 289 -1.45 -29.11 29.91
N PRO A 290 -0.44 -29.97 29.80
CA PRO A 290 0.95 -29.61 30.09
C PRO A 290 1.55 -28.76 28.97
N SER A 291 2.48 -27.89 29.34
CA SER A 291 3.23 -27.08 28.36
C SER A 291 4.22 -27.95 27.60
N SER A 292 4.26 -27.81 26.27
CA SER A 292 5.26 -28.49 25.44
C SER A 292 6.68 -28.17 25.89
N TYR A 293 6.94 -26.89 26.16
CA TYR A 293 8.22 -26.41 26.70
C TYR A 293 8.66 -27.15 27.96
N TRP A 294 7.75 -27.37 28.92
CA TRP A 294 8.11 -28.04 30.18
C TRP A 294 8.38 -29.53 29.97
N ILE A 295 7.65 -30.18 29.08
CA ILE A 295 7.89 -31.58 28.74
C ILE A 295 9.23 -31.73 28.04
N GLU A 296 9.55 -30.89 27.06
CA GLU A 296 10.86 -30.91 26.37
C GLU A 296 12.01 -30.63 27.34
N THR A 297 11.87 -29.59 28.17
CA THR A 297 12.90 -29.19 29.14
C THR A 297 13.18 -30.29 30.17
N LEU A 298 12.14 -30.97 30.66
CA LEU A 298 12.28 -31.98 31.71
C LEU A 298 12.64 -33.36 31.15
N SER A 299 12.18 -33.70 29.95
CA SER A 299 12.44 -35.02 29.34
C SER A 299 13.69 -35.05 28.46
N GLY A 300 14.14 -33.89 27.96
CA GLY A 300 15.19 -33.78 26.94
C GLY A 300 14.78 -34.29 25.56
N ILE A 301 13.50 -34.60 25.34
CA ILE A 301 12.96 -35.17 24.10
C ILE A 301 12.00 -34.16 23.46
N GLU A 302 12.15 -33.91 22.15
CA GLU A 302 11.26 -33.01 21.39
C GLU A 302 9.80 -33.45 21.55
N PHE A 303 8.92 -32.50 21.88
CA PHE A 303 7.55 -32.77 22.26
C PHE A 303 6.63 -31.64 21.78
N LYS A 304 5.82 -31.94 20.76
CA LYS A 304 4.80 -31.03 20.22
C LYS A 304 3.41 -31.59 20.50
N TYR A 305 2.60 -30.83 21.24
CA TYR A 305 1.23 -31.18 21.59
C TYR A 305 0.34 -29.95 21.53
N GLN A 306 -0.89 -30.13 21.07
CA GLN A 306 -1.91 -29.10 21.04
C GLN A 306 -3.15 -29.64 21.76
N VAL A 307 -3.47 -29.09 22.93
CA VAL A 307 -4.76 -29.35 23.58
C VAL A 307 -5.84 -28.72 22.69
N TRP A 308 -6.74 -29.53 22.15
CA TRP A 308 -7.86 -29.01 21.36
C TRP A 308 -8.89 -28.39 22.31
N GLU A 309 -8.94 -27.06 22.38
CA GLU A 309 -10.04 -26.35 23.02
C GLU A 309 -11.26 -26.39 22.08
N GLY A 310 -12.24 -27.22 22.39
CA GLY A 310 -13.57 -27.05 21.81
C GLY A 310 -14.08 -25.65 22.13
N ALA A 311 -14.70 -24.98 21.15
CA ALA A 311 -15.32 -23.68 21.39
C ALA A 311 -16.31 -23.82 22.56
N LYS A 312 -16.09 -23.09 23.67
CA LYS A 312 -16.97 -23.11 24.85
C LYS A 312 -18.44 -23.04 24.42
N PRO A 313 -19.37 -23.87 24.90
CA PRO A 313 -20.78 -23.75 24.55
C PRO A 313 -21.30 -22.31 24.74
N ARG A 314 -22.28 -21.88 23.93
CA ARG A 314 -22.77 -20.49 23.92
C ARG A 314 -23.27 -20.05 25.31
N GLU A 315 -23.75 -21.00 26.09
CA GLU A 315 -24.24 -20.90 27.47
C GLU A 315 -23.14 -20.46 28.46
N GLU A 316 -21.88 -20.81 28.19
CA GLU A 316 -20.73 -20.61 29.10
C GLU A 316 -19.88 -19.37 28.76
N ARG A 317 -20.24 -18.62 27.70
CA ARG A 317 -19.49 -17.47 27.21
C ARG A 317 -20.01 -16.15 27.78
N THR A 318 -19.11 -15.23 28.13
CA THR A 318 -19.44 -13.87 28.57
C THR A 318 -19.92 -12.97 27.41
N TYR A 319 -19.52 -13.28 26.17
CA TYR A 319 -19.87 -12.52 24.97
C TYR A 319 -20.27 -13.47 23.84
N SER A 320 -21.43 -13.25 23.22
CA SER A 320 -21.88 -14.03 22.06
C SER A 320 -21.23 -13.51 20.76
N HIS A 321 -21.02 -14.42 19.82
CA HIS A 321 -20.43 -14.09 18.51
C HIS A 321 -21.42 -13.30 17.64
N LEU A 322 -20.89 -12.63 16.61
CA LEU A 322 -21.68 -11.74 15.76
C LEU A 322 -22.78 -12.48 14.99
N ASP A 323 -22.50 -13.70 14.49
CA ASP A 323 -23.49 -14.53 13.79
C ASP A 323 -24.65 -14.97 14.71
N GLU A 324 -24.36 -15.23 15.98
CA GLU A 324 -25.35 -15.57 17.00
C GLU A 324 -26.28 -14.37 17.26
N TRP A 325 -25.70 -13.16 17.38
CA TRP A 325 -26.47 -11.93 17.51
C TRP A 325 -27.30 -11.58 16.27
N LYS A 326 -26.83 -11.94 15.07
CA LYS A 326 -27.59 -11.77 13.83
C LYS A 326 -28.88 -12.61 13.85
N GLU A 327 -28.80 -13.86 14.30
CA GLU A 327 -29.98 -14.71 14.45
C GLU A 327 -30.93 -14.20 15.55
N ASP A 328 -30.41 -13.73 16.69
CA ASP A 328 -31.23 -13.14 17.75
C ASP A 328 -32.02 -11.90 17.27
N ILE A 329 -31.38 -11.01 16.50
CA ILE A 329 -32.03 -9.84 15.90
C ILE A 329 -33.15 -10.27 14.95
N LEU A 330 -32.90 -11.27 14.09
CA LEU A 330 -33.91 -11.78 13.17
C LEU A 330 -35.06 -12.47 13.90
N ALA A 331 -34.79 -13.18 14.99
CA ALA A 331 -35.82 -13.81 15.82
C ALA A 331 -36.74 -12.77 16.47
N VAL A 332 -36.17 -11.69 17.04
CA VAL A 332 -36.94 -10.58 17.61
C VAL A 332 -37.78 -9.88 16.54
N LEU A 333 -37.22 -9.62 15.36
CA LEU A 333 -37.97 -9.02 14.25
C LEU A 333 -39.09 -9.94 13.77
N ARG A 334 -38.86 -11.25 13.64
CA ARG A 334 -39.89 -12.24 13.28
C ARG A 334 -41.02 -12.32 14.31
N LYS A 335 -40.69 -12.28 15.62
CA LYS A 335 -41.67 -12.24 16.71
C LYS A 335 -42.57 -11.00 16.64
N ASN A 336 -42.05 -9.89 16.11
CA ASN A 336 -42.77 -8.64 15.91
C ASN A 336 -43.33 -8.51 14.47
N GLY A 337 -43.80 -9.61 13.86
CA GLY A 337 -44.43 -9.59 12.54
C GLY A 337 -43.47 -9.33 11.37
N GLY A 338 -42.16 -9.47 11.59
CA GLY A 338 -41.12 -9.25 10.58
C GLY A 338 -40.71 -7.78 10.40
N CYS A 339 -41.20 -6.86 11.23
CA CYS A 339 -40.91 -5.43 11.11
C CYS A 339 -40.97 -4.71 12.46
N ILE A 340 -39.95 -3.92 12.81
CA ILE A 340 -39.96 -3.05 14.00
C ILE A 340 -39.59 -1.63 13.58
N CYS A 341 -40.35 -0.64 14.02
CA CYS A 341 -40.08 0.79 13.82
C CYS A 341 -39.88 1.50 15.17
N GLY A 342 -38.79 2.24 15.30
CA GLY A 342 -38.48 3.01 16.50
C GLY A 342 -37.07 3.61 16.49
N ALA A 343 -36.69 4.31 17.56
CA ALA A 343 -35.30 4.78 17.70
C ALA A 343 -34.37 3.56 17.85
N GLN A 344 -33.23 3.54 17.17
CA GLN A 344 -32.33 2.38 17.17
C GLN A 344 -31.91 1.94 18.58
N ARG A 345 -31.74 2.89 19.51
CA ARG A 345 -31.42 2.61 20.92
C ARG A 345 -32.54 1.89 21.67
N GLU A 346 -33.79 2.12 21.29
CA GLU A 346 -34.94 1.40 21.86
C GLU A 346 -35.08 0.01 21.23
N ILE A 347 -34.83 -0.11 19.92
CA ILE A 347 -34.86 -1.42 19.23
C ILE A 347 -33.82 -2.37 19.82
N VAL A 348 -32.63 -1.88 20.15
CA VAL A 348 -31.56 -2.69 20.78
C VAL A 348 -31.98 -3.29 22.11
N LYS A 349 -32.75 -2.56 22.93
CA LYS A 349 -33.22 -3.06 24.24
C LYS A 349 -34.14 -4.26 24.11
N LEU A 350 -34.76 -4.45 22.94
CA LEU A 350 -35.61 -5.60 22.64
C LEU A 350 -34.80 -6.84 22.25
N VAL A 351 -33.49 -6.71 21.98
CA VAL A 351 -32.61 -7.80 21.55
C VAL A 351 -31.85 -8.35 22.76
N GLN A 352 -32.25 -9.55 23.18
CA GLN A 352 -31.60 -10.35 24.21
C GLN A 352 -31.03 -11.62 23.60
N SER A 353 -29.99 -12.18 24.23
CA SER A 353 -29.43 -13.46 23.79
C SER A 353 -30.48 -14.56 23.85
N SER A 354 -30.58 -15.40 22.82
CA SER A 354 -31.52 -16.53 22.80
C SER A 354 -31.22 -17.60 23.86
N VAL A 355 -30.04 -17.55 24.49
CA VAL A 355 -29.57 -18.53 25.47
C VAL A 355 -29.63 -17.98 26.90
N ASN A 356 -29.47 -16.67 27.09
CA ASN A 356 -29.60 -16.03 28.40
C ASN A 356 -30.27 -14.64 28.29
N PRO A 357 -31.54 -14.50 28.71
CA PRO A 357 -32.29 -13.24 28.62
C PRO A 357 -31.67 -12.05 29.37
N SER A 358 -30.78 -12.31 30.35
CA SER A 358 -30.09 -11.24 31.09
C SER A 358 -28.96 -10.57 30.31
N ILE A 359 -28.51 -11.18 29.19
CA ILE A 359 -27.46 -10.63 28.33
C ILE A 359 -28.10 -9.81 27.21
N SER A 360 -27.88 -8.50 27.26
CA SER A 360 -28.38 -7.54 26.26
C SER A 360 -27.31 -7.16 25.24
N LEU A 361 -27.74 -6.91 24.01
CA LEU A 361 -26.86 -6.54 22.93
C LEU A 361 -26.37 -5.08 23.07
N SER A 362 -25.07 -4.83 22.93
CA SER A 362 -24.55 -3.46 22.89
C SER A 362 -24.99 -2.73 21.60
N TYR A 363 -25.23 -1.41 21.69
CA TYR A 363 -25.64 -0.60 20.54
C TYR A 363 -24.64 -0.65 19.37
N THR A 364 -23.35 -0.66 19.68
CA THR A 364 -22.25 -0.78 18.71
C THR A 364 -22.27 -2.12 17.98
N THR A 365 -22.50 -3.21 18.71
CA THR A 365 -22.58 -4.56 18.11
C THR A 365 -23.85 -4.70 17.28
N PHE A 366 -24.98 -4.15 17.74
CA PHE A 366 -26.22 -4.11 16.98
C PHE A 366 -26.09 -3.39 15.64
N LYS A 367 -25.46 -2.21 15.62
CA LYS A 367 -25.24 -1.46 14.37
C LYS A 367 -24.47 -2.31 13.35
N ARG A 368 -23.40 -2.98 13.82
CA ARG A 368 -22.58 -3.87 12.98
C ARG A 368 -23.35 -5.09 12.50
N ALA A 369 -24.11 -5.75 13.36
CA ALA A 369 -24.92 -6.92 13.00
C ALA A 369 -26.05 -6.57 12.00
N VAL A 370 -26.71 -5.42 12.17
CA VAL A 370 -27.73 -4.93 11.22
C VAL A 370 -27.10 -4.58 9.86
N GLU A 371 -25.93 -3.95 9.83
CA GLU A 371 -25.22 -3.66 8.58
C GLU A 371 -24.83 -4.94 7.82
N GLU A 372 -24.36 -5.98 8.52
CA GLU A 372 -24.09 -7.29 7.89
C GLU A 372 -25.36 -7.98 7.39
N LEU A 373 -26.44 -7.97 8.17
CA LEU A 373 -27.72 -8.56 7.74
C LEU A 373 -28.32 -7.85 6.51
N ILE A 374 -28.05 -6.55 6.33
CA ILE A 374 -28.42 -5.81 5.11
C ILE A 374 -27.54 -6.24 3.93
N LYS A 375 -26.22 -6.41 4.13
CA LYS A 375 -25.31 -6.93 3.09
C LYS A 375 -25.69 -8.35 2.67
N GLU A 376 -26.10 -9.19 3.61
CA GLU A 376 -26.62 -10.54 3.38
C GLU A 376 -28.04 -10.55 2.78
N LYS A 377 -28.66 -9.37 2.56
CA LYS A 377 -30.03 -9.19 2.06
C LYS A 377 -31.12 -9.86 2.93
N ARG A 378 -30.83 -10.11 4.21
CA ARG A 378 -31.78 -10.68 5.19
C ARG A 378 -32.64 -9.61 5.86
N LEU A 379 -32.15 -8.36 5.91
CA LEU A 379 -32.85 -7.18 6.41
C LEU A 379 -32.91 -6.04 5.39
N THR A 380 -33.94 -5.21 5.49
CA THR A 380 -34.04 -3.86 4.92
C THR A 380 -34.18 -2.85 6.06
N LYS A 381 -33.54 -1.68 5.90
CA LYS A 381 -33.56 -0.59 6.88
C LYS A 381 -34.00 0.70 6.22
N VAL A 382 -35.01 1.35 6.77
CA VAL A 382 -35.49 2.68 6.36
C VAL A 382 -35.37 3.61 7.57
N VAL A 383 -34.89 4.84 7.38
CA VAL A 383 -34.77 5.84 8.45
C VAL A 383 -35.56 7.08 8.06
N GLU A 384 -36.48 7.50 8.91
CA GLU A 384 -37.32 8.69 8.72
C GLU A 384 -37.01 9.74 9.79
N GLY A 385 -36.78 10.98 9.37
CA GLY A 385 -36.41 12.11 10.23
C GLY A 385 -34.89 12.33 10.38
N ARG A 386 -34.49 13.41 11.07
CA ARG A 386 -33.09 13.81 11.30
C ARG A 386 -32.82 14.01 12.80
N GLY A 387 -31.64 13.60 13.29
CA GLY A 387 -31.23 13.80 14.69
C GLY A 387 -31.82 12.79 15.69
N ARG A 388 -31.94 13.19 16.97
CA ARG A 388 -32.36 12.29 18.08
C ARG A 388 -33.80 11.78 17.98
N SER A 389 -34.63 12.38 17.11
CA SER A 389 -36.02 12.00 16.84
C SER A 389 -36.18 11.04 15.65
N ALA A 390 -35.08 10.65 14.97
CA ALA A 390 -35.15 9.78 13.80
C ALA A 390 -35.67 8.37 14.15
N LYS A 391 -36.69 7.93 13.41
CA LYS A 391 -37.28 6.60 13.53
C LYS A 391 -36.65 5.67 12.51
N THR A 392 -36.15 4.53 12.96
CA THR A 392 -35.60 3.47 12.11
C THR A 392 -36.59 2.33 12.02
N THR A 393 -36.93 1.94 10.80
CA THR A 393 -37.71 0.75 10.50
C THR A 393 -36.79 -0.36 10.00
N LEU A 394 -36.74 -1.49 10.71
CA LEU A 394 -36.04 -2.72 10.29
C LEU A 394 -37.06 -3.75 9.86
N ARG A 395 -36.94 -4.30 8.64
CA ARG A 395 -37.86 -5.29 8.09
C ARG A 395 -37.10 -6.53 7.58
N VAL A 396 -37.59 -7.72 7.92
CA VAL A 396 -37.07 -9.00 7.42
C VAL A 396 -37.55 -9.22 6.00
N ASN A 397 -36.63 -9.52 5.09
CA ASN A 397 -36.98 -9.80 3.70
C ASN A 397 -37.59 -11.21 3.60
N LYS A 398 -38.80 -11.33 3.02
CA LYS A 398 -39.42 -12.63 2.70
C LYS A 398 -38.82 -13.16 1.39
N GLY A 399 -37.79 -14.00 1.47
CA GLY A 399 -37.18 -14.68 0.32
C GLY A 399 -36.74 -16.10 0.66
N LYS A 400 -36.87 -17.05 -0.29
CA LYS A 400 -36.56 -18.48 -0.14
C LYS A 400 -35.15 -18.70 0.40
N ILE A 401 -35.06 -19.48 1.48
CA ILE A 401 -33.81 -19.99 2.06
C ILE A 401 -33.23 -21.01 1.06
N LEU A 402 -32.04 -20.75 0.51
CA LEU A 402 -31.24 -21.78 -0.15
C LEU A 402 -30.36 -22.44 0.92
N PRO A 403 -30.54 -23.73 1.24
CA PRO A 403 -29.67 -24.42 2.17
C PRO A 403 -28.28 -24.61 1.53
N LEU A 404 -27.23 -24.32 2.31
CA LEU A 404 -25.85 -24.69 1.99
C LEU A 404 -25.75 -26.23 2.02
N VAL A 405 -25.81 -26.86 0.85
CA VAL A 405 -25.49 -28.28 0.69
C VAL A 405 -23.96 -28.41 0.79
N GLN A 406 -23.48 -28.97 1.90
CA GLN A 406 -22.14 -29.54 1.97
C GLN A 406 -22.09 -30.78 1.07
N LYS A 407 -21.38 -30.72 -0.07
CA LYS A 407 -20.95 -31.92 -0.79
C LYS A 407 -19.51 -32.25 -0.40
N LYS A 408 -19.33 -33.39 0.27
CA LYS A 408 -18.06 -34.11 0.33
C LYS A 408 -17.58 -34.38 -1.11
N PRO A 409 -16.30 -34.15 -1.45
CA PRO A 409 -15.78 -34.59 -2.73
C PRO A 409 -15.69 -36.13 -2.73
N PHE A 410 -16.43 -36.73 -3.66
CA PHE A 410 -16.23 -38.11 -4.10
C PHE A 410 -15.00 -38.09 -5.02
N LEU A 411 -14.01 -38.96 -4.74
CA LEU A 411 -12.98 -39.27 -5.72
C LEU A 411 -13.64 -39.98 -6.91
N ASN A 412 -13.30 -39.57 -8.12
CA ASN A 412 -13.23 -40.46 -9.28
C ASN A 412 -12.27 -39.89 -10.33
N GLY A 413 -11.25 -40.69 -10.64
CA GLY A 413 -10.82 -40.99 -12.01
C GLY A 413 -9.90 -40.01 -12.71
N ALA A 414 -8.70 -40.51 -13.07
CA ALA A 414 -7.83 -39.94 -14.07
C ALA A 414 -8.50 -39.86 -15.47
N ASN A 415 -8.05 -38.89 -16.26
CA ASN A 415 -8.31 -38.65 -17.69
C ASN A 415 -9.49 -37.72 -18.07
N SER A 416 -9.16 -36.45 -18.32
CA SER A 416 -9.53 -35.74 -19.56
C SER A 416 -8.92 -34.32 -19.57
N TYR A 417 -7.95 -34.11 -20.46
CA TYR A 417 -7.38 -32.80 -20.79
C TYR A 417 -8.11 -32.23 -22.00
N THR A 418 -9.04 -31.29 -21.80
CA THR A 418 -9.42 -30.27 -22.80
C THR A 418 -10.19 -29.12 -22.15
N PHE A 419 -9.74 -27.89 -22.40
CA PHE A 419 -10.28 -26.64 -21.84
C PHE A 419 -11.47 -26.13 -22.67
N ILE A 420 -12.54 -26.93 -22.79
CA ILE A 420 -13.86 -26.47 -23.28
C ILE A 420 -14.91 -27.13 -22.40
N ASP A 421 -15.28 -26.44 -21.32
CA ASP A 421 -16.59 -26.49 -20.61
C ASP A 421 -16.43 -26.20 -19.12
N ARG A 422 -16.40 -24.91 -18.77
CA ARG A 422 -16.98 -24.39 -17.51
C ARG A 422 -17.52 -22.98 -17.74
N VAL A 423 -18.58 -22.86 -18.52
CA VAL A 423 -19.48 -21.70 -18.51
C VAL A 423 -20.85 -22.17 -18.04
N ALA A 424 -21.06 -22.25 -16.72
CA ALA A 424 -22.41 -22.20 -16.13
C ALA A 424 -22.31 -22.03 -14.61
N GLY A 425 -22.71 -20.85 -14.12
CA GLY A 425 -22.83 -20.59 -12.68
C GLY A 425 -22.63 -19.14 -12.28
N TRP A 426 -23.37 -18.21 -12.88
CA TRP A 426 -23.35 -16.80 -12.44
C TRP A 426 -24.73 -16.40 -11.91
N SER A 427 -24.76 -15.75 -10.75
CA SER A 427 -25.98 -15.21 -10.16
C SER A 427 -26.53 -14.02 -10.97
N LEU A 428 -27.86 -13.82 -10.97
CA LEU A 428 -28.55 -12.78 -11.73
C LEU A 428 -28.04 -11.34 -11.48
N SER A 429 -27.46 -11.05 -10.31
CA SER A 429 -26.86 -9.74 -10.02
C SER A 429 -25.57 -9.49 -10.80
N VAL A 430 -24.82 -10.54 -11.15
CA VAL A 430 -23.60 -10.41 -11.95
C VAL A 430 -23.92 -10.29 -13.44
N LEU A 431 -25.01 -10.89 -13.91
CA LEU A 431 -25.52 -10.67 -15.26
C LEU A 431 -26.03 -9.23 -15.48
N GLN A 432 -26.55 -8.57 -14.44
CA GLN A 432 -26.97 -7.17 -14.51
C GLN A 432 -25.76 -6.21 -14.49
N TYR A 433 -24.72 -6.53 -13.71
CA TYR A 433 -23.44 -5.82 -13.74
C TYR A 433 -22.68 -6.02 -15.06
N LEU A 434 -22.72 -7.22 -15.64
CA LEU A 434 -22.12 -7.54 -16.94
C LEU A 434 -22.89 -6.94 -18.12
N LYS A 435 -24.23 -6.82 -18.06
CA LYS A 435 -25.00 -6.04 -19.05
C LYS A 435 -24.64 -4.55 -19.03
N TYR A 436 -24.35 -3.98 -17.85
CA TYR A 436 -23.85 -2.61 -17.72
C TYR A 436 -22.41 -2.45 -18.24
N ARG A 437 -21.55 -3.48 -18.04
CA ARG A 437 -20.14 -3.50 -18.49
C ARG A 437 -19.99 -3.81 -19.97
N LEU A 438 -20.94 -4.53 -20.57
CA LEU A 438 -21.03 -4.77 -22.02
C LEU A 438 -21.55 -3.53 -22.77
N SER A 439 -22.36 -2.69 -22.14
CA SER A 439 -22.79 -1.41 -22.71
C SER A 439 -21.76 -0.27 -22.51
N SER A 440 -20.72 -0.48 -21.70
CA SER A 440 -19.65 0.50 -21.43
C SER A 440 -18.28 0.05 -21.94
N ARG A 441 -18.28 -0.64 -23.09
CA ARG A 441 -17.09 -0.93 -23.91
C ARG A 441 -16.53 0.30 -24.63
N GLY A 442 -16.74 1.51 -24.08
CA GLY A 442 -15.97 2.67 -24.49
C GLY A 442 -14.59 2.49 -23.86
N LEU A 443 -13.59 2.09 -24.66
CA LEU A 443 -12.19 2.13 -24.26
C LEU A 443 -11.94 3.44 -23.52
N PHE A 444 -11.43 3.40 -22.29
CA PHE A 444 -10.81 4.60 -21.71
C PHE A 444 -9.56 4.88 -22.54
N VAL A 445 -9.66 5.78 -23.51
CA VAL A 445 -8.58 6.03 -24.45
C VAL A 445 -7.49 6.79 -23.71
N MET A 446 -6.26 6.34 -23.82
CA MET A 446 -5.08 7.11 -23.41
C MET A 446 -4.24 7.26 -24.66
N ARG A 447 -3.93 8.50 -25.04
CA ARG A 447 -2.97 8.79 -26.10
C ARG A 447 -1.81 9.59 -25.56
N ILE A 448 -0.62 9.26 -26.04
CA ILE A 448 0.62 9.90 -25.60
C ILE A 448 1.41 10.34 -26.81
N GLY A 449 2.03 11.50 -26.71
CA GLY A 449 2.93 12.03 -27.73
C GLY A 449 4.01 12.90 -27.13
N VAL A 450 5.03 13.18 -27.94
CA VAL A 450 6.12 14.11 -27.66
C VAL A 450 6.46 14.95 -28.89
N GLU A 451 6.98 16.14 -28.64
CA GLU A 451 7.58 17.04 -29.62
C GLU A 451 8.97 17.47 -29.17
N ASN A 452 9.85 17.73 -30.16
CA ASN A 452 11.23 18.18 -29.96
C ASN A 452 12.01 17.30 -28.95
N PHE A 453 11.85 15.99 -29.06
CA PHE A 453 12.40 15.00 -28.15
C PHE A 453 13.32 14.04 -28.90
N ARG A 454 14.63 14.13 -28.63
CA ARG A 454 15.70 13.43 -29.35
C ARG A 454 15.56 13.62 -30.87
N SER A 455 15.48 12.53 -31.63
CA SER A 455 15.29 12.57 -33.07
C SER A 455 13.85 12.93 -33.49
N PHE A 456 12.88 12.97 -32.58
CA PHE A 456 11.50 13.27 -32.92
C PHE A 456 11.24 14.78 -32.92
N THR A 457 10.84 15.31 -34.07
CA THR A 457 10.29 16.68 -34.16
C THR A 457 8.85 16.71 -33.61
N HIS A 458 8.02 15.74 -34.03
CA HIS A 458 6.69 15.49 -33.52
C HIS A 458 6.31 14.02 -33.77
N THR A 459 5.68 13.38 -32.80
CA THR A 459 5.26 11.97 -32.88
C THR A 459 3.78 11.78 -33.20
N GLY A 460 2.97 12.85 -33.16
CA GLY A 460 1.51 12.70 -33.07
C GLY A 460 1.05 12.21 -31.70
N LEU A 461 -0.25 12.04 -31.54
CA LEU A 461 -0.84 11.35 -30.39
C LEU A 461 -0.97 9.86 -30.74
N LEU A 462 -0.16 9.02 -30.11
CA LEU A 462 -0.19 7.57 -30.29
C LEU A 462 -1.30 6.97 -29.43
N ASP A 463 -2.24 6.26 -30.07
CA ASP A 463 -3.34 5.60 -29.39
C ASP A 463 -2.87 4.33 -28.68
N LEU A 464 -3.05 4.25 -27.36
CA LEU A 464 -2.63 3.11 -26.55
C LEU A 464 -3.78 2.10 -26.43
N LYS A 465 -3.82 1.19 -27.41
CA LYS A 465 -4.72 0.03 -27.47
C LYS A 465 -4.32 -1.07 -26.48
N ASP A 466 -5.01 -2.20 -26.51
CA ASP A 466 -4.71 -3.34 -25.63
C ASP A 466 -3.32 -3.93 -25.93
N ILE A 467 -2.94 -4.02 -27.21
CA ILE A 467 -1.60 -4.43 -27.65
C ILE A 467 -1.06 -3.41 -28.64
N ASN A 468 0.10 -2.83 -28.32
CA ASN A 468 0.78 -1.83 -29.13
C ASN A 468 2.18 -2.36 -29.47
N ILE A 469 2.43 -2.63 -30.75
CA ILE A 469 3.72 -3.11 -31.22
C ILE A 469 4.51 -1.93 -31.79
N PHE A 470 5.81 -1.84 -31.51
CA PHE A 470 6.71 -0.85 -32.07
C PHE A 470 7.78 -1.55 -32.91
N ILE A 471 7.86 -1.17 -34.19
CA ILE A 471 8.81 -1.75 -35.16
C ILE A 471 9.49 -0.65 -35.98
N GLY A 472 10.58 -0.96 -36.66
CA GLY A 472 11.33 0.00 -37.48
C GLY A 472 12.84 -0.18 -37.38
N ARG A 473 13.59 0.59 -38.16
CA ARG A 473 15.07 0.48 -38.25
C ARG A 473 15.77 0.68 -36.90
N ASN A 474 16.94 0.06 -36.74
CA ASN A 474 17.77 0.33 -35.57
C ASN A 474 18.14 1.82 -35.53
N SER A 475 18.22 2.37 -34.31
CA SER A 475 18.48 3.79 -34.08
C SER A 475 17.43 4.76 -34.64
N SER A 476 16.25 4.28 -35.06
CA SER A 476 15.14 5.15 -35.49
C SER A 476 14.40 5.84 -34.34
N GLY A 477 14.74 5.57 -33.08
CA GLY A 477 14.14 6.20 -31.91
C GLY A 477 13.08 5.38 -31.15
N LYS A 478 12.80 4.13 -31.57
CA LYS A 478 11.84 3.21 -30.90
C LYS A 478 12.00 3.14 -29.38
N SER A 479 13.18 2.78 -28.90
CA SER A 479 13.44 2.65 -27.47
C SER A 479 13.36 4.00 -26.74
N SER A 480 13.62 5.12 -27.42
CA SER A 480 13.42 6.45 -26.81
C SER A 480 11.94 6.72 -26.55
N LEU A 481 11.04 6.28 -27.44
CA LEU A 481 9.58 6.37 -27.22
C LEU A 481 9.09 5.39 -26.16
N LEU A 482 9.56 4.15 -26.16
CA LEU A 482 9.17 3.18 -25.12
C LEU A 482 9.63 3.62 -23.73
N ARG A 483 10.83 4.20 -23.63
CA ARG A 483 11.38 4.71 -22.37
C ARG A 483 10.71 5.98 -21.87
N LEU A 484 9.83 6.60 -22.66
CA LEU A 484 8.96 7.67 -22.17
C LEU A 484 8.08 7.19 -21.01
N PHE A 485 7.59 5.96 -21.05
CA PHE A 485 6.73 5.40 -20.00
C PHE A 485 7.45 5.32 -18.63
N PRO A 486 8.62 4.67 -18.50
CA PRO A 486 9.39 4.69 -17.26
C PRO A 486 9.92 6.09 -16.90
N LEU A 487 10.23 6.97 -17.87
CA LEU A 487 10.60 8.37 -17.63
C LEU A 487 9.47 9.14 -16.91
N MET A 488 8.23 8.96 -17.36
CA MET A 488 7.10 9.58 -16.69
C MET A 488 6.82 8.90 -15.34
N LYS A 489 6.97 7.57 -15.23
CA LYS A 489 6.86 6.86 -13.95
C LYS A 489 7.83 7.42 -12.91
N GLN A 490 9.11 7.56 -13.25
CA GLN A 490 10.11 8.09 -12.32
C GLN A 490 9.84 9.57 -11.97
N THR A 491 9.33 10.34 -12.92
CA THR A 491 8.94 11.75 -12.71
C THR A 491 7.74 11.90 -11.76
N PHE A 492 6.69 11.08 -11.88
CA PHE A 492 5.48 11.20 -11.05
C PHE A 492 5.60 10.51 -9.67
N ASN A 493 6.52 9.55 -9.52
CA ASN A 493 6.72 8.79 -8.29
C ASN A 493 7.74 9.41 -7.33
N ASN A 494 8.62 10.29 -7.81
CA ASN A 494 9.68 10.89 -6.99
C ASN A 494 9.45 12.40 -6.78
N GLU A 495 9.90 12.92 -5.65
CA GLU A 495 9.98 14.37 -5.44
C GLU A 495 11.28 14.90 -6.05
N THR A 496 11.19 15.63 -7.15
CA THR A 496 12.33 16.07 -7.95
C THR A 496 12.57 17.56 -7.78
N ARG A 497 13.71 18.11 -8.22
CA ARG A 497 13.94 19.58 -8.35
C ARG A 497 13.55 20.14 -9.72
N GLU A 498 13.67 19.33 -10.76
CA GLU A 498 13.32 19.64 -12.14
C GLU A 498 11.91 19.15 -12.50
N PRO A 499 11.26 19.67 -13.56
CA PRO A 499 9.93 19.24 -14.00
C PRO A 499 9.86 17.78 -14.43
N ILE A 500 10.96 17.28 -15.04
CA ILE A 500 11.14 15.91 -15.47
C ILE A 500 12.37 15.37 -14.76
N LEU A 501 12.29 14.16 -14.23
CA LEU A 501 13.46 13.45 -13.72
C LEU A 501 14.11 12.71 -14.88
N TRP A 502 15.20 13.21 -15.46
CA TRP A 502 15.85 12.60 -16.62
C TRP A 502 16.65 11.34 -16.30
N TYR A 503 17.09 11.18 -15.06
CA TYR A 503 17.88 10.06 -14.59
C TYR A 503 17.32 9.46 -13.30
N ALA A 504 17.12 8.15 -13.27
CA ALA A 504 16.89 7.38 -12.06
C ALA A 504 17.58 6.02 -12.13
N PRO A 505 18.35 5.60 -11.10
CA PRO A 505 19.07 4.32 -11.11
C PRO A 505 18.17 3.09 -11.35
N ASP A 506 16.94 3.13 -10.85
CA ASP A 506 16.01 1.98 -10.86
C ASP A 506 15.13 1.93 -12.12
N HIS A 507 15.26 2.91 -13.04
CA HIS A 507 14.38 3.07 -14.20
C HIS A 507 15.16 3.40 -15.48
N VAL A 508 15.22 4.67 -15.90
CA VAL A 508 15.86 5.08 -17.15
C VAL A 508 16.84 6.24 -16.96
N ASP A 509 17.87 6.19 -17.79
CA ASP A 509 18.90 7.22 -17.92
C ASP A 509 18.76 7.88 -19.30
N PHE A 510 18.30 9.12 -19.30
CA PHE A 510 18.25 9.97 -20.47
C PHE A 510 19.40 10.99 -20.53
N GLY A 511 20.29 11.03 -19.53
CA GLY A 511 21.26 12.10 -19.35
C GLY A 511 20.62 13.33 -18.73
N ASP A 512 20.92 14.51 -19.28
CA ASP A 512 20.29 15.78 -18.90
C ASP A 512 19.31 16.31 -19.96
N TYR A 513 18.72 17.47 -19.72
CA TYR A 513 17.82 18.10 -20.69
C TYR A 513 18.48 18.32 -22.06
N ASP A 514 19.76 18.71 -22.07
CA ASP A 514 20.49 19.11 -23.28
C ASP A 514 20.81 17.89 -24.16
N ASP A 515 20.97 16.71 -23.56
CA ASP A 515 21.08 15.40 -24.22
C ASP A 515 19.76 14.96 -24.89
N VAL A 516 18.62 15.44 -24.39
CA VAL A 516 17.29 14.95 -24.79
C VAL A 516 16.57 15.92 -25.72
N VAL A 517 16.74 17.23 -25.56
CA VAL A 517 16.07 18.20 -26.43
C VAL A 517 16.47 17.97 -27.88
N GLY A 518 15.49 17.97 -28.78
CA GLY A 518 15.68 17.63 -30.18
C GLY A 518 16.42 18.68 -30.99
N PHE A 519 16.19 18.66 -32.30
CA PHE A 519 16.90 19.53 -33.26
C PHE A 519 16.75 21.02 -32.96
N LYS A 520 15.59 21.45 -32.45
CA LYS A 520 15.32 22.85 -32.14
C LYS A 520 15.64 23.13 -30.69
N LYS A 521 16.93 23.30 -30.36
CA LYS A 521 17.39 23.56 -28.98
C LYS A 521 16.77 24.82 -28.35
N SER A 522 16.33 25.79 -29.16
CA SER A 522 15.59 26.97 -28.70
C SER A 522 14.18 26.65 -28.21
N ASP A 523 13.58 25.58 -28.72
CA ASP A 523 12.19 25.22 -28.50
C ASP A 523 12.10 24.30 -27.27
N PRO A 524 11.01 24.36 -26.49
CA PRO A 524 10.83 23.45 -25.37
C PRO A 524 10.61 22.01 -25.86
N ILE A 525 10.72 21.05 -24.93
CA ILE A 525 10.23 19.68 -25.15
C ILE A 525 8.75 19.68 -24.78
N SER A 526 7.88 19.18 -25.65
CA SER A 526 6.44 19.11 -25.37
C SER A 526 6.02 17.67 -25.06
N PHE A 527 5.31 17.47 -23.96
CA PHE A 527 4.66 16.20 -23.62
C PHE A 527 3.16 16.32 -23.85
N LEU A 528 2.59 15.39 -24.62
CA LEU A 528 1.20 15.40 -25.06
C LEU A 528 0.46 14.22 -24.44
N TYR A 529 -0.73 14.49 -23.89
CA TYR A 529 -1.63 13.48 -23.32
C TYR A 529 -3.05 13.74 -23.76
N GLU A 530 -3.78 12.70 -24.15
CA GLU A 530 -5.24 12.75 -24.35
C GLU A 530 -5.87 11.60 -23.58
N PHE A 531 -6.83 11.88 -22.70
CA PHE A 531 -7.54 10.84 -21.95
C PHE A 531 -8.96 11.22 -21.56
N ASP A 532 -9.78 10.19 -21.32
CA ASP A 532 -11.13 10.37 -20.80
C ASP A 532 -11.11 10.69 -19.29
N LEU A 533 -11.34 11.96 -18.95
CA LEU A 533 -11.49 12.39 -17.57
C LEU A 533 -12.89 12.00 -17.06
N LEU A 534 -12.94 11.21 -16.00
CA LEU A 534 -14.19 10.83 -15.36
C LEU A 534 -14.75 11.95 -14.49
N LYS A 535 -16.07 12.17 -14.56
CA LYS A 535 -16.77 13.12 -13.67
C LYS A 535 -16.50 12.79 -12.20
N GLU A 536 -16.52 11.51 -11.81
CA GLU A 536 -16.19 11.06 -10.45
C GLU A 536 -14.77 11.43 -10.02
N ASP A 537 -13.77 11.27 -10.89
CA ASP A 537 -12.36 11.60 -10.57
C ASP A 537 -12.15 13.12 -10.43
N PHE A 538 -12.84 13.89 -11.27
CA PHE A 538 -12.89 15.35 -11.18
C PHE A 538 -13.54 15.80 -9.86
N LEU A 539 -14.72 15.27 -9.50
CA LEU A 539 -15.40 15.58 -8.23
C LEU A 539 -14.57 15.20 -7.00
N ASN A 540 -13.90 14.04 -7.04
CA ASN A 540 -12.98 13.62 -5.98
C ASN A 540 -11.81 14.60 -5.82
N SER A 541 -11.36 15.24 -6.90
CA SER A 541 -10.30 16.25 -6.85
C SER A 541 -10.81 17.54 -6.19
N ILE A 542 -12.06 17.92 -6.43
CA ILE A 542 -12.72 19.02 -5.72
C ILE A 542 -12.79 18.73 -4.22
N MET A 543 -13.40 17.60 -3.83
CA MET A 543 -13.65 17.26 -2.41
C MET A 543 -12.38 17.16 -1.56
N ASN A 544 -11.26 16.71 -2.14
CA ASN A 544 -9.98 16.62 -1.43
C ASN A 544 -9.27 17.97 -1.29
N SER A 545 -9.53 18.90 -2.21
CA SER A 545 -8.96 20.26 -2.19
C SER A 545 -9.67 21.19 -1.21
N SER A 546 -10.91 20.88 -0.86
CA SER A 546 -11.84 21.81 -0.23
C SER A 546 -12.52 21.25 1.04
N ARG A 547 -11.78 20.54 1.89
CA ARG A 547 -12.26 20.06 3.22
C ARG A 547 -12.74 21.13 4.20
N ARG A 548 -12.62 22.43 3.89
CA ARG A 548 -13.07 23.55 4.73
C ARG A 548 -14.29 24.31 4.22
N ILE A 549 -14.78 23.94 3.04
CA ILE A 549 -15.58 24.83 2.20
C ILE A 549 -17.07 24.43 2.15
N TRP A 550 -17.40 23.15 2.29
CA TRP A 550 -18.73 22.63 1.95
C TRP A 550 -19.65 22.38 3.15
N SER A 551 -19.52 23.16 4.23
CA SER A 551 -20.42 23.04 5.39
C SER A 551 -21.66 23.93 5.32
N HIS A 552 -21.81 24.76 4.28
CA HIS A 552 -22.88 25.78 4.21
C HIS A 552 -23.72 25.79 2.92
N SER A 553 -23.44 24.92 1.93
CA SER A 553 -24.32 24.75 0.78
C SER A 553 -25.18 23.50 0.92
N SER A 554 -26.45 23.59 0.50
CA SER A 554 -27.42 22.50 0.38
C SER A 554 -27.08 21.54 -0.77
N PHE A 555 -25.80 21.22 -0.92
CA PHE A 555 -25.28 20.31 -1.92
C PHE A 555 -25.33 18.88 -1.38
N ASP A 556 -26.11 18.00 -2.03
CA ASP A 556 -26.09 16.56 -1.77
C ASP A 556 -25.14 15.89 -2.79
N PRO A 557 -23.94 15.45 -2.38
CA PRO A 557 -23.02 14.75 -3.26
C PRO A 557 -23.63 13.50 -3.89
N ASP A 558 -24.60 12.86 -3.20
CA ASP A 558 -25.20 11.61 -3.66
C ASP A 558 -26.14 11.82 -4.87
N GLU A 559 -26.71 13.03 -5.03
CA GLU A 559 -27.57 13.37 -6.18
C GLU A 559 -26.76 13.56 -7.48
N TYR A 560 -25.53 14.08 -7.38
CA TYR A 560 -24.66 14.36 -8.54
C TYR A 560 -23.82 13.15 -8.99
N VAL A 561 -23.43 12.28 -8.07
CA VAL A 561 -22.68 11.03 -8.32
C VAL A 561 -23.51 10.01 -9.11
N SER A 562 -24.84 10.19 -9.19
CA SER A 562 -25.74 9.34 -9.97
C SER A 562 -25.58 9.50 -11.50
N SER A 563 -24.92 10.56 -11.98
CA SER A 563 -24.70 10.81 -13.40
C SER A 563 -23.37 10.22 -13.89
N ASN A 564 -23.44 9.11 -14.64
CA ASN A 564 -22.30 8.60 -15.41
C ASN A 564 -21.91 9.60 -16.50
N GLY A 565 -20.68 10.12 -16.47
CA GLY A 565 -20.17 11.03 -17.49
C GLY A 565 -18.64 11.07 -17.54
N TYR A 566 -18.10 11.30 -18.73
CA TYR A 566 -16.69 11.55 -18.98
C TYR A 566 -16.54 12.66 -20.01
N ALA A 567 -15.39 13.32 -20.02
CA ALA A 567 -15.03 14.30 -21.04
C ALA A 567 -13.59 14.03 -21.49
N LYS A 568 -13.35 14.12 -22.80
CA LYS A 568 -11.98 14.04 -23.33
C LYS A 568 -11.20 15.27 -22.90
N LEU A 569 -10.09 15.03 -22.23
CA LEU A 569 -9.13 16.06 -21.84
C LEU A 569 -7.85 15.84 -22.62
N PHE A 570 -7.45 16.86 -23.36
CA PHE A 570 -6.12 16.96 -23.95
C PHE A 570 -5.25 17.87 -23.10
N LEU A 571 -3.98 17.50 -22.95
CA LEU A 571 -2.98 18.20 -22.16
C LEU A 571 -1.67 18.23 -22.94
N LYS A 572 -1.12 19.42 -23.14
CA LYS A 572 0.23 19.64 -23.65
C LYS A 572 1.04 20.40 -22.61
N VAL A 573 2.21 19.86 -22.25
CA VAL A 573 3.12 20.46 -21.26
C VAL A 573 4.47 20.70 -21.90
N ASP A 574 4.84 21.97 -22.01
CA ASP A 574 6.10 22.39 -22.64
C ASP A 574 7.14 22.67 -21.54
N THR A 575 8.24 21.94 -21.55
CA THR A 575 9.29 22.02 -20.52
C THR A 575 10.61 22.55 -21.09
N ARG A 576 11.29 23.35 -20.27
CA ARG A 576 12.73 23.62 -20.37
C ARG A 576 13.45 22.93 -19.21
N LYS A 577 14.78 23.00 -19.20
CA LYS A 577 15.67 22.37 -18.22
C LYS A 577 15.11 22.37 -16.78
N ASP A 578 14.75 23.54 -16.26
CA ASP A 578 14.41 23.69 -14.84
C ASP A 578 12.95 24.06 -14.55
N TYR A 579 12.13 24.31 -15.57
CA TYR A 579 10.76 24.79 -15.36
C TYR A 579 9.81 24.45 -16.52
N VAL A 580 8.51 24.43 -16.19
CA VAL A 580 7.42 24.31 -17.17
C VAL A 580 7.19 25.68 -17.79
N THR A 581 7.29 25.80 -19.11
CA THR A 581 7.13 27.06 -19.85
C THR A 581 5.68 27.32 -20.25
N ARG A 582 4.94 26.27 -20.61
CA ARG A 582 3.56 26.38 -21.07
C ARG A 582 2.77 25.14 -20.72
N ILE A 583 1.50 25.32 -20.39
CA ILE A 583 0.53 24.23 -20.23
C ILE A 583 -0.70 24.59 -21.05
N GLN A 584 -1.05 23.72 -21.99
CA GLN A 584 -2.30 23.80 -22.73
C GLN A 584 -3.21 22.68 -22.25
N VAL A 585 -4.41 23.03 -21.78
CA VAL A 585 -5.50 22.10 -21.45
C VAL A 585 -6.59 22.30 -22.49
N SER A 586 -7.14 21.23 -23.06
CA SER A 586 -8.29 21.32 -23.95
C SER A 586 -9.37 20.34 -23.53
N ILE A 587 -10.57 20.85 -23.24
CA ILE A 587 -11.71 20.06 -22.76
C ILE A 587 -13.01 20.76 -23.16
N LEU A 588 -14.03 20.00 -23.58
CA LEU A 588 -15.35 20.56 -23.98
C LEU A 588 -15.23 21.70 -25.02
N ASN A 589 -14.32 21.54 -25.98
CA ASN A 589 -13.99 22.52 -27.04
C ASN A 589 -13.43 23.86 -26.53
N VAL A 590 -12.93 23.91 -25.29
CA VAL A 590 -12.23 25.07 -24.74
C VAL A 590 -10.75 24.75 -24.64
N LYS A 591 -9.91 25.52 -25.33
CA LYS A 591 -8.45 25.46 -25.22
C LYS A 591 -7.97 26.52 -24.22
N ILE A 592 -7.49 26.10 -23.06
CA ILE A 592 -6.93 26.96 -22.02
C ILE A 592 -5.40 26.87 -22.08
N GLU A 593 -4.71 27.98 -22.32
CA GLU A 593 -3.25 28.07 -22.43
C GLU A 593 -2.67 28.94 -21.31
N LEU A 594 -1.75 28.36 -20.53
CA LEU A 594 -1.01 29.00 -19.44
C LEU A 594 0.43 29.16 -19.88
N SER A 595 0.96 30.38 -19.87
CA SER A 595 2.40 30.63 -20.08
C SER A 595 3.06 30.98 -18.75
N ILE A 596 4.22 30.39 -18.46
CA ILE A 596 4.93 30.50 -17.18
C ILE A 596 6.40 30.88 -17.46
N ASN A 597 6.95 31.81 -16.67
CA ASN A 597 8.34 32.22 -16.78
C ASN A 597 9.28 31.32 -15.96
N ASN A 598 10.59 31.54 -16.11
CA ASN A 598 11.64 30.84 -15.36
C ASN A 598 11.63 31.08 -13.84
N HIS A 599 10.85 32.05 -13.36
CA HIS A 599 10.61 32.29 -11.93
C HIS A 599 9.37 31.55 -11.40
N ASN A 600 8.77 30.67 -12.21
CA ASN A 600 7.51 29.97 -11.93
C ASN A 600 6.34 30.94 -11.70
N GLU A 601 6.35 32.10 -12.32
CA GLU A 601 5.23 33.05 -12.33
C GLU A 601 4.42 32.87 -13.62
N LEU A 602 3.08 32.88 -13.50
CA LEU A 602 2.20 32.91 -14.66
C LEU A 602 2.38 34.25 -15.38
N VAL A 603 2.65 34.19 -16.68
CA VAL A 603 2.79 35.34 -17.58
C VAL A 603 1.46 35.63 -18.27
N SER A 604 0.79 34.59 -18.76
CA SER A 604 -0.53 34.71 -19.39
C SER A 604 -1.41 33.48 -19.15
N LEU A 605 -2.73 33.72 -19.18
CA LEU A 605 -3.79 32.73 -19.22
C LEU A 605 -4.78 33.16 -20.29
N VAL A 606 -4.94 32.32 -21.31
CA VAL A 606 -5.84 32.57 -22.45
C VAL A 606 -6.75 31.37 -22.60
N ALA A 607 -8.05 31.60 -22.78
CA ALA A 607 -9.03 30.56 -23.06
C ALA A 607 -9.64 30.83 -24.44
N ASN A 608 -9.39 29.93 -25.40
CA ASN A 608 -9.64 30.15 -26.83
C ASN A 608 -9.03 31.50 -27.26
N ASP A 609 -9.86 32.50 -27.57
CA ASP A 609 -9.42 33.85 -27.96
C ASP A 609 -9.53 34.88 -26.81
N ILE A 610 -9.97 34.46 -25.62
CA ILE A 610 -10.21 35.31 -24.46
C ILE A 610 -8.97 35.38 -23.57
N THR A 611 -8.38 36.57 -23.46
CA THR A 611 -7.27 36.80 -22.52
C THR A 611 -7.81 37.02 -21.11
N ILE A 612 -7.65 36.02 -20.23
CA ILE A 612 -8.08 36.09 -18.82
C ILE A 612 -7.01 36.81 -17.98
N TYR A 613 -5.73 36.52 -18.24
CA TYR A 613 -4.60 37.12 -17.54
C TYR A 613 -3.44 37.34 -18.51
N LYS A 614 -2.76 38.48 -18.41
CA LYS A 614 -1.51 38.76 -19.16
C LYS A 614 -0.68 39.80 -18.43
N THR A 615 0.60 39.53 -18.17
CA THR A 615 1.52 40.45 -17.49
C THR A 615 2.42 41.13 -18.53
N ASP A 616 2.19 42.42 -18.75
CA ASP A 616 2.84 43.14 -19.84
C ASP A 616 4.23 43.73 -19.48
N ARG A 617 4.62 43.86 -18.19
CA ARG A 617 5.96 44.35 -17.75
C ARG A 617 6.35 43.87 -16.34
N GLU A 618 7.65 43.83 -16.05
CA GLU A 618 8.27 43.47 -14.75
C GLU A 618 7.96 44.44 -13.58
N GLU A 619 7.23 45.54 -13.80
CA GLU A 619 6.94 46.53 -12.76
C GLU A 619 5.47 46.48 -12.32
N GLU A 620 5.28 46.12 -11.03
CA GLU A 620 4.13 46.35 -10.16
C GLU A 620 2.72 45.97 -10.65
N LYS A 621 2.44 44.66 -10.77
CA LYS A 621 1.08 44.17 -10.53
C LYS A 621 0.82 43.90 -9.04
N PRO A 622 -0.32 44.32 -8.49
CA PRO A 622 -0.73 44.00 -7.13
C PRO A 622 -1.24 42.56 -6.99
N VAL A 623 -1.20 41.72 -8.01
CA VAL A 623 -1.57 40.30 -7.89
C VAL A 623 -0.65 39.47 -8.77
N ARG A 624 0.11 38.55 -8.15
CA ARG A 624 1.00 37.61 -8.85
C ARG A 624 0.42 36.20 -8.73
N ILE A 625 0.57 35.38 -9.77
CA ILE A 625 0.15 33.98 -9.74
C ILE A 625 1.39 33.10 -9.82
N LEU A 626 1.69 32.37 -8.76
CA LEU A 626 2.81 31.43 -8.73
C LEU A 626 2.35 30.03 -9.13
N ALA A 627 3.07 29.42 -10.06
CA ALA A 627 3.00 28.01 -10.37
C ALA A 627 3.83 27.24 -9.32
N THR A 628 3.21 26.95 -8.18
CA THR A 628 3.88 26.18 -7.13
C THR A 628 4.03 24.72 -7.53
N LYS A 629 5.19 24.18 -7.20
CA LYS A 629 5.61 22.87 -7.66
C LYS A 629 4.79 21.72 -7.08
N GLN A 630 4.49 20.74 -7.94
CA GLN A 630 3.98 19.41 -7.59
C GLN A 630 4.83 18.34 -8.31
N ASN A 631 4.19 17.45 -9.09
CA ASN A 631 4.84 16.66 -10.13
C ASN A 631 4.98 17.54 -11.40
N LEU A 632 4.69 16.99 -12.58
CA LEU A 632 4.75 17.71 -13.85
C LEU A 632 3.80 18.93 -13.92
N LEU A 633 2.59 18.84 -13.35
CA LEU A 633 1.60 19.93 -13.40
C LEU A 633 1.65 20.78 -12.12
N PRO A 634 1.78 22.11 -12.22
CA PRO A 634 1.89 22.99 -11.07
C PRO A 634 0.53 23.28 -10.42
N ARG A 635 0.57 23.70 -9.15
CA ARG A 635 -0.56 24.35 -8.47
C ARG A 635 -0.45 25.86 -8.58
N LEU A 636 -1.49 26.49 -9.10
CA LEU A 636 -1.58 27.94 -9.16
C LEU A 636 -1.86 28.50 -7.77
N ARG A 637 -1.15 29.55 -7.38
CA ARG A 637 -1.38 30.30 -6.14
C ARG A 637 -1.41 31.78 -6.42
N VAL A 638 -2.52 32.42 -6.07
CA VAL A 638 -2.68 33.86 -6.21
C VAL A 638 -2.10 34.58 -4.98
N ILE A 639 -1.26 35.57 -5.20
CA ILE A 639 -0.57 36.36 -4.18
C ILE A 639 -0.98 37.83 -4.31
N LYS A 640 -1.54 38.39 -3.24
CA LYS A 640 -1.82 39.83 -3.08
C LYS A 640 -0.81 40.49 -2.11
N PRO A 641 -0.25 41.67 -2.40
CA PRO A 641 0.54 42.46 -1.46
C PRO A 641 -0.38 43.00 -0.35
N LYS A 642 0.20 43.16 0.84
CA LYS A 642 -0.52 43.49 2.09
C LYS A 642 -1.36 44.78 2.04
N LEU A 643 -1.14 45.68 1.08
CA LEU A 643 -1.76 47.01 0.99
C LEU A 643 -3.15 47.06 0.33
N VAL A 644 -3.65 45.98 -0.30
CA VAL A 644 -4.92 46.00 -1.06
C VAL A 644 -6.09 45.33 -0.32
N ARG A 645 -5.90 44.88 0.92
CA ARG A 645 -6.96 44.22 1.72
C ARG A 645 -8.14 45.13 2.11
N SER A 646 -8.03 46.45 1.95
CA SER A 646 -9.03 47.41 2.46
C SER A 646 -10.04 47.95 1.45
N LYS A 647 -9.92 47.68 0.14
CA LYS A 647 -10.79 48.32 -0.87
C LYS A 647 -11.73 47.39 -1.67
N ILE A 648 -11.54 46.06 -1.67
CA ILE A 648 -12.33 45.13 -2.49
C ILE A 648 -13.52 44.49 -1.72
N ASN A 649 -13.61 44.65 -0.40
CA ASN A 649 -14.69 44.09 0.42
C ASN A 649 -16.09 44.74 0.21
N ASN A 650 -16.24 45.68 -0.73
CA ASN A 650 -17.47 46.48 -0.88
C ASN A 650 -18.27 46.20 -2.16
N ALA A 651 -17.85 45.28 -3.05
CA ALA A 651 -18.56 45.02 -4.30
C ALA A 651 -19.25 43.65 -4.37
N ILE A 652 -18.75 42.63 -3.64
CA ILE A 652 -19.33 41.27 -3.64
C ILE A 652 -19.59 40.88 -2.19
N SER A 653 -20.82 40.47 -1.86
CA SER A 653 -21.21 40.18 -0.47
C SER A 653 -20.34 39.06 0.11
N LYS A 654 -19.83 39.25 1.34
CA LYS A 654 -19.07 38.21 2.06
C LYS A 654 -19.87 36.92 2.24
N ASP A 655 -21.20 37.03 2.30
CA ASP A 655 -22.10 35.89 2.45
C ASP A 655 -22.20 35.08 1.15
N PHE A 656 -22.08 35.75 0.00
CA PHE A 656 -22.03 35.11 -1.32
C PHE A 656 -20.71 34.37 -1.56
N LEU A 657 -19.56 34.99 -1.26
CA LEU A 657 -18.25 34.30 -1.39
C LEU A 657 -18.17 33.04 -0.52
N ASN A 658 -18.86 33.06 0.63
CA ASN A 658 -19.01 31.91 1.53
C ASN A 658 -20.01 30.85 1.00
N SER A 659 -21.00 31.22 0.18
CA SER A 659 -22.01 30.29 -0.37
C SER A 659 -21.53 29.50 -1.59
N ILE A 660 -20.63 30.08 -2.40
CA ILE A 660 -19.93 29.39 -3.51
C ILE A 660 -18.70 28.59 -3.06
N GLY A 661 -18.36 28.64 -1.77
CA GLY A 661 -17.35 27.78 -1.21
C GLY A 661 -15.91 28.14 -1.60
N THR A 662 -15.57 29.42 -1.69
CA THR A 662 -14.19 29.83 -1.95
C THR A 662 -13.37 29.75 -0.66
N ALA A 663 -12.12 29.26 -0.74
CA ALA A 663 -11.20 29.27 0.40
C ALA A 663 -10.94 30.73 0.83
N SER A 664 -10.60 30.94 2.10
CA SER A 664 -10.36 32.24 2.75
C SER A 664 -9.13 33.02 2.24
N GLY A 665 -8.93 33.12 0.92
CA GLY A 665 -7.81 33.77 0.24
C GLY A 665 -8.09 34.01 -1.26
N PRO A 666 -7.30 34.88 -1.92
CA PRO A 666 -7.48 35.18 -3.34
C PRO A 666 -7.27 33.94 -4.21
N ASN A 667 -8.11 33.75 -5.23
CA ASN A 667 -8.04 32.65 -6.20
C ASN A 667 -8.25 33.18 -7.63
N LEU A 668 -7.86 32.40 -8.64
CA LEU A 668 -7.89 32.86 -10.04
C LEU A 668 -9.32 33.22 -10.51
N MET A 669 -10.30 32.45 -10.05
CA MET A 669 -11.70 32.59 -10.43
C MET A 669 -12.26 33.94 -10.00
N ASP A 670 -12.11 34.29 -8.72
CA ASP A 670 -12.65 35.53 -8.13
C ASP A 670 -11.92 36.78 -8.63
N GLU A 671 -10.61 36.67 -8.89
CA GLU A 671 -9.77 37.84 -9.23
C GLU A 671 -9.80 38.20 -10.72
N TYR A 672 -10.02 37.22 -11.60
CA TYR A 672 -9.88 37.43 -13.05
C TYR A 672 -11.07 36.95 -13.86
N ILE A 673 -11.56 35.73 -13.62
CA ILE A 673 -12.58 35.11 -14.49
C ILE A 673 -13.96 35.71 -14.23
N VAL A 674 -14.37 35.81 -12.97
CA VAL A 674 -15.66 36.38 -12.57
C VAL A 674 -15.79 37.84 -13.01
N PRO A 675 -14.82 38.74 -12.73
CA PRO A 675 -14.89 40.13 -13.19
C PRO A 675 -14.97 40.26 -14.72
N LEU A 676 -14.23 39.42 -15.45
CA LEU A 676 -14.25 39.43 -16.91
C LEU A 676 -15.61 38.98 -17.47
N ALA A 677 -16.20 37.90 -16.92
CA ALA A 677 -17.53 37.44 -17.30
C ALA A 677 -18.62 38.49 -17.03
N LEU A 678 -18.56 39.15 -15.86
CA LEU A 678 -19.47 40.25 -15.52
C LEU A 678 -19.32 41.43 -16.48
N LYS A 679 -18.09 41.77 -16.87
CA LYS A 679 -17.83 42.83 -17.82
C LYS A 679 -18.43 42.50 -19.20
N LEU A 680 -18.14 41.33 -19.74
CA LEU A 680 -18.64 40.90 -21.06
C LEU A 680 -20.16 40.92 -21.11
N LEU A 681 -20.83 40.45 -20.05
CA LEU A 681 -22.28 40.50 -20.00
C LEU A 681 -22.83 41.93 -19.90
N LYS A 682 -22.22 42.78 -19.07
CA LYS A 682 -22.63 44.19 -18.97
C LYS A 682 -22.48 44.89 -20.32
N ASP A 683 -21.35 44.69 -21.00
CA ASP A 683 -21.09 45.27 -22.33
C ASP A 683 -22.15 44.79 -23.34
N PHE A 684 -22.46 43.48 -23.37
CA PHE A 684 -23.52 42.91 -24.22
C PHE A 684 -24.91 43.52 -23.95
N LEU A 685 -25.28 43.70 -22.68
CA LEU A 685 -26.59 44.26 -22.33
C LEU A 685 -26.72 45.74 -22.72
N VAL A 686 -25.62 46.49 -22.66
CA VAL A 686 -25.54 47.89 -23.11
C VAL A 686 -25.67 48.00 -24.62
N GLU A 687 -25.02 47.11 -25.37
CA GLU A 687 -25.13 47.06 -26.83
C GLU A 687 -26.55 46.72 -27.32
N ASN A 688 -27.38 46.12 -26.46
CA ASN A 688 -28.74 45.68 -26.78
C ASN A 688 -29.84 46.50 -26.06
N ASP A 689 -29.55 47.76 -25.69
CA ASP A 689 -30.51 48.73 -25.10
C ASP A 689 -31.24 48.23 -23.82
N ALA A 690 -30.62 47.33 -23.05
CA ALA A 690 -31.13 46.92 -21.75
C ALA A 690 -30.69 47.90 -20.64
N ASP A 691 -31.60 48.20 -19.71
CA ASP A 691 -31.34 49.14 -18.61
C ASP A 691 -30.17 48.65 -17.72
N LYS A 692 -29.10 49.46 -17.61
CA LYS A 692 -27.85 49.13 -16.89
C LYS A 692 -28.04 48.84 -15.40
N THR A 693 -29.19 49.21 -14.85
CA THR A 693 -29.36 49.48 -13.41
C THR A 693 -29.82 48.29 -12.57
N SER A 694 -30.04 47.10 -13.15
CA SER A 694 -30.80 46.07 -12.43
C SER A 694 -30.32 44.61 -12.49
N ILE A 695 -29.14 44.34 -13.05
CA ILE A 695 -28.57 43.00 -13.02
C ILE A 695 -28.05 42.72 -11.61
N ASP A 696 -28.73 41.85 -10.89
CA ASP A 696 -28.24 41.31 -9.62
C ASP A 696 -27.00 40.45 -9.89
N GLU A 697 -25.82 40.99 -9.56
CA GLU A 697 -24.53 40.30 -9.70
C GLU A 697 -24.54 38.94 -8.98
N GLU A 698 -25.30 38.81 -7.89
CA GLU A 698 -25.43 37.57 -7.11
C GLU A 698 -26.22 36.50 -7.88
N VAL A 699 -27.31 36.88 -8.55
CA VAL A 699 -28.08 35.98 -9.42
C VAL A 699 -27.23 35.53 -10.60
N LEU A 700 -26.49 36.46 -11.20
CA LEU A 700 -25.63 36.16 -12.34
C LEU A 700 -24.54 35.14 -12.00
N LEU A 701 -23.88 35.33 -10.86
CA LEU A 701 -22.82 34.45 -10.40
C LEU A 701 -23.37 33.08 -9.97
N ASN A 702 -24.59 33.01 -9.43
CA ASN A 702 -25.25 31.73 -9.14
C ASN A 702 -25.64 30.96 -10.41
N VAL A 703 -26.10 31.65 -11.46
CA VAL A 703 -26.47 31.04 -12.74
C VAL A 703 -25.22 30.50 -13.46
N LEU A 704 -24.17 31.34 -13.55
CA LEU A 704 -22.92 31.00 -14.22
C LEU A 704 -22.09 30.01 -13.40
N PHE A 705 -21.83 30.28 -12.12
CA PHE A 705 -20.82 29.56 -11.33
C PHE A 705 -21.38 28.80 -10.12
N GLY A 706 -22.68 28.86 -9.84
CA GLY A 706 -23.31 28.22 -8.67
C GLY A 706 -23.48 26.69 -8.75
N LYS A 707 -23.02 26.03 -9.82
CA LYS A 707 -23.07 24.56 -9.97
C LYS A 707 -21.76 23.99 -10.53
N LEU A 708 -21.48 22.73 -10.18
CA LEU A 708 -20.34 21.95 -10.66
C LEU A 708 -20.26 21.87 -12.19
N LEU A 709 -19.05 21.70 -12.71
CA LEU A 709 -18.77 21.54 -14.14
C LEU A 709 -19.63 20.41 -14.74
N GLU A 710 -20.45 20.77 -15.72
CA GLU A 710 -21.21 19.83 -16.54
C GLU A 710 -20.33 19.31 -17.68
N PHE A 711 -20.25 17.99 -17.83
CA PHE A 711 -19.38 17.32 -18.83
C PHE A 711 -20.09 17.19 -20.19
N ASP A 712 -20.85 18.22 -20.55
CA ASP A 712 -21.65 18.29 -21.78
C ASP A 712 -21.82 19.78 -22.15
N ARG A 713 -21.11 20.22 -23.19
CA ARG A 713 -21.11 21.63 -23.62
C ARG A 713 -22.50 22.06 -24.10
N ASP A 714 -23.25 21.19 -24.77
CA ASP A 714 -24.57 21.53 -25.29
C ASP A 714 -25.56 21.70 -24.15
N LYS A 715 -25.50 20.85 -23.12
CA LYS A 715 -26.32 21.07 -21.91
C LYS A 715 -25.95 22.34 -21.16
N LEU A 716 -24.66 22.67 -21.09
CA LEU A 716 -24.20 23.91 -20.48
C LEU A 716 -24.72 25.14 -21.26
N THR A 717 -24.56 25.11 -22.58
CA THR A 717 -25.04 26.15 -23.51
C THR A 717 -26.55 26.29 -23.42
N ASN A 718 -27.28 25.19 -23.52
CA ASN A 718 -28.73 25.16 -23.38
C ASN A 718 -29.19 25.68 -22.03
N ARG A 719 -28.47 25.40 -20.94
CA ARG A 719 -28.80 25.94 -19.61
C ARG A 719 -28.60 27.45 -19.53
N LEU A 720 -27.58 28.00 -20.19
CA LEU A 720 -27.39 29.45 -20.28
C LEU A 720 -28.49 30.09 -21.15
N LEU A 721 -28.84 29.44 -22.26
CA LEU A 721 -29.89 29.91 -23.18
C LEU A 721 -31.31 29.76 -22.62
N SER A 722 -31.59 28.68 -21.90
CA SER A 722 -32.85 28.38 -21.22
C SER A 722 -32.93 29.01 -19.84
N GLY A 723 -31.89 29.74 -19.44
CA GLY A 723 -31.74 30.28 -18.10
C GLY A 723 -32.82 31.29 -17.80
N GLU A 724 -33.68 30.92 -16.84
CA GLU A 724 -34.44 31.81 -15.96
C GLU A 724 -33.52 32.83 -15.27
N LEU A 725 -32.98 33.80 -16.01
CA LEU A 725 -32.47 35.04 -15.44
C LEU A 725 -33.69 35.83 -14.99
N VAL A 726 -34.25 35.45 -13.83
CA VAL A 726 -35.28 36.25 -13.14
C VAL A 726 -34.58 37.48 -12.60
N ILE A 727 -34.36 38.45 -13.47
CA ILE A 727 -34.03 39.81 -13.09
C ILE A 727 -35.30 40.34 -12.40
N ARG A 728 -35.30 40.38 -11.07
CA ARG A 728 -36.38 41.00 -10.29
C ARG A 728 -36.30 42.52 -10.45
N THR A 729 -36.69 43.02 -11.62
CA THR A 729 -36.99 44.44 -11.89
C THR A 729 -37.58 44.52 -13.31
N ASN A 730 -38.90 44.41 -13.42
CA ASN A 730 -39.74 44.87 -14.55
C ASN A 730 -39.28 44.62 -16.01
N GLY A 731 -38.50 43.58 -16.31
CA GLY A 731 -38.20 43.17 -17.68
C GLY A 731 -37.55 41.79 -17.75
N PHE A 732 -38.17 40.85 -18.46
CA PHE A 732 -37.58 39.54 -18.74
C PHE A 732 -36.54 39.68 -19.85
N ILE A 733 -35.25 39.52 -19.54
CA ILE A 733 -34.23 39.31 -20.57
C ILE A 733 -34.10 37.81 -20.80
N SER A 734 -34.86 37.29 -21.76
CA SER A 734 -34.67 35.93 -22.25
C SER A 734 -33.58 35.92 -23.32
N PHE A 735 -32.54 35.11 -23.13
CA PHE A 735 -31.59 34.81 -24.21
C PHE A 735 -32.27 34.12 -25.40
N GLU A 736 -33.50 33.62 -25.25
CA GLU A 736 -34.27 33.04 -26.36
C GLU A 736 -34.59 34.03 -27.48
N ASN A 737 -34.72 35.34 -27.16
CA ASN A 737 -34.97 36.38 -28.17
C ASN A 737 -33.76 36.63 -29.08
N TYR A 738 -32.58 36.13 -28.69
CA TYR A 738 -31.32 36.30 -29.40
C TYR A 738 -30.87 35.03 -30.16
N LYS A 739 -31.74 34.00 -30.27
CA LYS A 739 -31.50 32.72 -30.96
C LYS A 739 -31.04 32.83 -32.43
N ASN A 740 -31.23 33.98 -33.09
CA ASN A 740 -31.05 34.12 -34.54
C ASN A 740 -29.81 34.93 -34.97
N GLY A 741 -28.94 35.36 -34.05
CA GLY A 741 -27.72 36.11 -34.39
C GLY A 741 -26.51 35.66 -33.58
N LYS A 742 -25.45 35.21 -34.25
CA LYS A 742 -24.12 34.76 -33.75
C LYS A 742 -23.96 34.70 -32.21
N ASN A 743 -23.97 33.45 -31.72
CA ASN A 743 -23.78 32.98 -30.33
C ASN A 743 -22.45 33.38 -29.61
N SER A 744 -21.70 34.40 -30.04
CA SER A 744 -20.33 34.63 -29.55
C SER A 744 -20.26 34.90 -28.05
N ILE A 745 -21.16 35.70 -27.48
CA ILE A 745 -21.16 36.01 -26.03
C ILE A 745 -21.47 34.78 -25.18
N VAL A 746 -22.38 33.91 -25.64
CA VAL A 746 -22.75 32.70 -24.90
C VAL A 746 -21.57 31.72 -24.93
N ASP A 747 -20.92 31.57 -26.09
CA ASP A 747 -19.69 30.79 -26.21
C ASP A 747 -18.57 31.36 -25.31
N ASP A 748 -18.39 32.69 -25.27
CA ASP A 748 -17.39 33.31 -24.41
C ASP A 748 -17.67 33.07 -22.92
N LEU A 749 -18.94 33.14 -22.50
CA LEU A 749 -19.36 32.84 -21.14
C LEU A 749 -19.20 31.36 -20.79
N VAL A 750 -19.48 30.45 -21.72
CA VAL A 750 -19.22 29.01 -21.59
C VAL A 750 -17.73 28.75 -21.43
N ASP A 751 -16.90 29.38 -22.26
CA ASP A 751 -15.46 29.23 -22.25
C ASP A 751 -14.85 29.75 -20.94
N LEU A 752 -15.33 30.89 -20.43
CA LEU A 752 -14.96 31.42 -19.11
C LEU A 752 -15.44 30.52 -17.96
N TYR A 753 -16.65 29.97 -18.05
CA TYR A 753 -17.16 29.02 -17.07
C TYR A 753 -16.30 27.76 -16.99
N ILE A 754 -15.95 27.16 -18.12
CA ILE A 754 -15.07 25.96 -18.14
C ILE A 754 -13.69 26.35 -17.60
N SER A 755 -13.19 27.53 -17.97
CA SER A 755 -11.89 28.05 -17.50
C SER A 755 -11.83 28.31 -16.00
N SER A 756 -12.96 28.58 -15.32
CA SER A 756 -12.95 28.74 -13.86
C SER A 756 -12.55 27.47 -13.12
N PHE A 757 -12.62 26.31 -13.78
CA PHE A 757 -12.19 25.03 -13.22
C PHE A 757 -10.74 24.67 -13.52
N ILE A 758 -9.93 25.54 -14.14
CA ILE A 758 -8.56 25.19 -14.57
C ILE A 758 -7.68 24.63 -13.44
N GLU A 759 -7.72 25.20 -12.23
CA GLU A 759 -6.95 24.67 -11.08
C GLU A 759 -7.37 23.24 -10.72
N THR A 760 -8.68 22.96 -10.79
CA THR A 760 -9.23 21.62 -10.51
C THR A 760 -8.92 20.65 -11.65
N LEU A 761 -8.98 21.11 -12.91
CA LEU A 761 -8.64 20.32 -14.09
C LEU A 761 -7.16 19.90 -14.06
N LEU A 762 -6.25 20.83 -13.74
CA LEU A 762 -4.83 20.53 -13.58
C LEU A 762 -4.58 19.49 -12.47
N LEU A 763 -5.25 19.65 -11.32
CA LEU A 763 -5.13 18.69 -10.22
C LEU A 763 -5.69 17.31 -10.59
N ALA A 764 -6.83 17.26 -11.26
CA ALA A 764 -7.44 16.02 -11.69
C ALA A 764 -6.58 15.31 -12.75
N ALA A 765 -6.01 16.06 -13.69
CA ALA A 765 -5.07 15.56 -14.69
C ALA A 765 -3.78 15.03 -14.04
N ASP A 766 -3.18 15.77 -13.11
CA ASP A 766 -1.97 15.34 -12.39
C ASP A 766 -2.21 14.03 -11.64
N LYS A 767 -3.36 13.92 -10.95
CA LYS A 767 -3.77 12.72 -10.25
C LYS A 767 -4.02 11.55 -11.20
N TYR A 768 -4.66 11.78 -12.34
CA TYR A 768 -4.88 10.77 -13.36
C TYR A 768 -3.55 10.23 -13.90
N LEU A 769 -2.66 11.13 -14.36
CA LEU A 769 -1.35 10.76 -14.91
C LEU A 769 -0.48 10.05 -13.87
N LYS A 770 -0.44 10.53 -12.62
CA LYS A 770 0.25 9.84 -11.53
C LYS A 770 -0.30 8.43 -11.30
N THR A 771 -1.62 8.27 -11.34
CA THR A 771 -2.25 6.94 -11.17
C THR A 771 -1.95 6.03 -12.37
N TYR A 772 -1.93 6.58 -13.58
CA TYR A 772 -1.60 5.83 -14.80
C TYR A 772 -0.13 5.39 -14.80
N PHE A 773 0.82 6.31 -14.62
CA PHE A 773 2.25 6.01 -14.70
C PHE A 773 2.79 5.19 -13.52
N SER A 774 2.18 5.28 -12.33
CA SER A 774 2.50 4.36 -11.21
C SER A 774 2.11 2.90 -11.51
N ARG A 775 1.23 2.68 -12.49
CA ARG A 775 0.78 1.36 -12.98
C ARG A 775 1.52 0.93 -14.26
N VAL A 776 2.58 1.63 -14.64
CA VAL A 776 3.51 1.19 -15.69
C VAL A 776 4.50 0.18 -15.10
N ILE A 777 4.64 -0.96 -15.76
CA ILE A 777 5.71 -1.94 -15.53
C ILE A 777 6.59 -1.92 -16.77
N TYR A 778 7.88 -1.66 -16.61
CA TYR A 778 8.83 -1.55 -17.72
C TYR A 778 9.87 -2.67 -17.62
N ILE A 779 10.17 -3.31 -18.75
CA ILE A 779 11.14 -4.41 -18.86
C ILE A 779 12.17 -4.06 -19.93
N THR A 780 13.45 -4.02 -19.53
CA THR A 780 14.58 -3.68 -20.41
C THR A 780 14.90 -4.78 -21.42
N PRO A 781 15.61 -4.47 -22.53
CA PRO A 781 15.97 -5.46 -23.54
C PRO A 781 17.04 -6.43 -23.03
N LEU A 782 18.01 -5.92 -22.26
CA LEU A 782 18.99 -6.74 -21.56
C LEU A 782 18.43 -7.09 -20.18
N ARG A 783 18.06 -8.36 -20.00
CA ARG A 783 17.67 -8.89 -18.70
C ARG A 783 18.91 -9.32 -17.94
N ALA A 784 18.85 -9.26 -16.61
CA ALA A 784 19.95 -9.65 -15.75
C ALA A 784 20.45 -11.06 -16.07
N SER A 785 21.77 -11.22 -16.16
CA SER A 785 22.38 -12.53 -16.39
C SER A 785 22.03 -13.49 -15.26
N VAL A 786 21.62 -14.71 -15.61
CA VAL A 786 21.34 -15.71 -14.60
C VAL A 786 22.62 -16.26 -13.99
N ASN A 787 22.64 -16.36 -12.66
CA ASN A 787 23.69 -17.01 -11.90
C ASN A 787 23.18 -18.34 -11.34
N ARG A 788 24.09 -19.30 -11.19
CA ARG A 788 23.77 -20.58 -10.53
C ARG A 788 23.35 -20.34 -9.07
N TYR A 789 24.02 -19.41 -8.40
CA TYR A 789 23.78 -19.02 -7.02
C TYR A 789 23.69 -17.50 -6.90
N TYR A 790 22.61 -16.99 -6.31
CA TYR A 790 22.42 -15.58 -5.99
C TYR A 790 22.62 -15.37 -4.50
N ARG A 791 23.37 -14.34 -4.11
CA ARG A 791 23.53 -13.98 -2.69
C ARG A 791 22.20 -13.49 -2.13
N LEU A 792 21.83 -13.96 -0.94
CA LEU A 792 20.68 -13.43 -0.22
C LEU A 792 20.95 -11.98 0.17
N GLN A 793 20.06 -11.09 -0.28
CA GLN A 793 20.01 -9.69 0.15
C GLN A 793 18.79 -9.54 1.05
N GLY A 794 18.98 -9.04 2.28
CA GLY A 794 17.94 -8.91 3.31
C GLY A 794 16.94 -7.77 3.07
N ILE A 795 16.68 -7.41 1.81
CA ILE A 795 15.76 -6.34 1.45
C ILE A 795 14.43 -6.98 1.03
N SER A 796 13.32 -6.53 1.62
CA SER A 796 11.98 -6.87 1.12
C SER A 796 11.74 -6.15 -0.20
N ILE A 797 11.58 -6.93 -1.27
CA ILE A 797 11.40 -6.44 -2.64
C ILE A 797 9.96 -6.73 -3.05
N SER A 798 9.19 -5.66 -3.32
CA SER A 798 7.75 -5.74 -3.65
C SER A 798 7.43 -5.52 -5.14
N GLU A 799 8.42 -5.12 -5.93
CA GLU A 799 8.30 -4.87 -7.36
C GLU A 799 9.55 -5.41 -8.09
N MET A 800 9.35 -5.88 -9.32
CA MET A 800 10.45 -6.35 -10.15
C MET A 800 11.22 -5.17 -10.72
N ASP A 801 12.55 -5.26 -10.68
CA ASP A 801 13.43 -4.28 -11.34
C ASP A 801 13.26 -4.39 -12.86
N ALA A 802 13.51 -3.31 -13.60
CA ALA A 802 13.30 -3.32 -15.05
C ALA A 802 14.12 -4.40 -15.78
N SER A 803 15.28 -4.81 -15.25
CA SER A 803 16.11 -5.90 -15.78
C SER A 803 15.76 -7.28 -15.24
N GLY A 804 14.92 -7.37 -14.20
CA GLY A 804 14.64 -8.62 -13.49
C GLY A 804 15.79 -9.10 -12.59
N ALA A 805 16.77 -8.25 -12.25
CA ALA A 805 17.91 -8.62 -11.40
C ALA A 805 17.48 -9.19 -10.03
N ASN A 806 16.40 -8.65 -9.47
CA ASN A 806 15.82 -9.09 -8.21
C ASN A 806 14.92 -10.33 -8.29
N LEU A 807 14.74 -10.95 -9.47
CA LEU A 807 13.88 -12.12 -9.68
C LEU A 807 14.08 -13.27 -8.67
N PRO A 808 15.33 -13.69 -8.36
CA PRO A 808 15.54 -14.77 -7.39
C PRO A 808 15.04 -14.41 -5.99
N MET A 809 15.18 -13.15 -5.60
CA MET A 809 14.71 -12.66 -4.30
C MET A 809 13.18 -12.58 -4.25
N ILE A 810 12.53 -12.16 -5.35
CA ILE A 810 11.06 -12.14 -5.44
C ILE A 810 10.50 -13.56 -5.28
N ILE A 811 10.99 -14.53 -6.04
CA ILE A 811 10.52 -15.93 -5.97
C ILE A 811 10.74 -16.49 -4.56
N LYS A 812 11.93 -16.27 -3.98
CA LYS A 812 12.27 -16.74 -2.63
C LYS A 812 11.42 -16.09 -1.54
N ASN A 813 11.01 -14.84 -1.71
CA ASN A 813 10.18 -14.11 -0.75
C ASN A 813 8.66 -14.37 -0.93
N MET A 814 8.24 -15.14 -1.95
CA MET A 814 6.83 -15.55 -2.09
C MET A 814 6.42 -16.46 -0.94
N ASN A 815 5.23 -16.23 -0.38
CA ASN A 815 4.66 -17.18 0.58
C ASN A 815 4.28 -18.50 -0.13
N PRO A 816 4.12 -19.62 0.59
CA PRO A 816 3.86 -20.93 -0.04
C PRO A 816 2.61 -20.99 -0.91
N ARG A 817 1.58 -20.18 -0.60
CA ARG A 817 0.38 -20.08 -1.44
C ARG A 817 0.69 -19.34 -2.73
N GLU A 818 1.36 -18.20 -2.65
CA GLU A 818 1.77 -17.41 -3.81
C GLU A 818 2.71 -18.19 -4.73
N LEU A 819 3.72 -18.86 -4.18
CA LEU A 819 4.64 -19.68 -4.97
C LEU A 819 3.87 -20.81 -5.68
N LYS A 820 2.95 -21.48 -4.98
CA LYS A 820 2.11 -22.51 -5.58
C LYS A 820 1.21 -21.95 -6.67
N ASP A 821 0.55 -20.81 -6.44
CA ASP A 821 -0.28 -20.15 -7.44
C ASP A 821 0.55 -19.73 -8.67
N PHE A 822 1.82 -19.33 -8.47
CA PHE A 822 2.75 -19.03 -9.57
C PHE A 822 3.16 -20.28 -10.34
N GLN A 823 3.46 -21.37 -9.64
CA GLN A 823 3.82 -22.67 -10.23
C GLN A 823 2.66 -23.27 -11.02
N ASP A 824 1.45 -23.22 -10.48
CA ASP A 824 0.26 -23.73 -11.16
C ASP A 824 -0.02 -22.87 -12.41
N TRP A 825 0.08 -21.55 -12.31
CA TRP A 825 -0.08 -20.66 -13.46
C TRP A 825 0.99 -20.87 -14.55
N THR A 826 2.27 -20.98 -14.17
CA THR A 826 3.36 -21.23 -15.13
C THR A 826 3.25 -22.61 -15.78
N LYS A 827 2.82 -23.63 -15.03
CA LYS A 827 2.58 -24.97 -15.56
C LYS A 827 1.43 -24.99 -16.57
N GLU A 828 0.33 -24.31 -16.26
CA GLU A 828 -0.85 -24.25 -17.13
C GLU A 828 -0.58 -23.48 -18.43
N ASN A 829 0.20 -22.39 -18.38
CA ASN A 829 0.41 -21.52 -19.54
C ASN A 829 1.68 -21.83 -20.35
N PHE A 830 2.72 -22.39 -19.72
CA PHE A 830 4.03 -22.63 -20.35
C PHE A 830 4.58 -24.05 -20.14
N GLY A 831 3.85 -24.93 -19.46
CA GLY A 831 4.24 -26.33 -19.28
C GLY A 831 5.37 -26.59 -18.27
N PHE A 832 5.80 -25.59 -17.51
CA PHE A 832 6.87 -25.71 -16.52
C PHE A 832 6.52 -25.10 -15.17
N LYS A 833 7.17 -25.55 -14.09
CA LYS A 833 7.11 -24.93 -12.76
C LYS A 833 8.42 -24.25 -12.43
N ILE A 834 8.34 -23.13 -11.70
CA ILE A 834 9.51 -22.45 -11.15
C ILE A 834 9.64 -22.74 -9.66
N GLU A 835 10.83 -23.09 -9.23
CA GLU A 835 11.18 -23.36 -7.84
C GLU A 835 12.40 -22.54 -7.43
N SER A 836 12.52 -22.26 -6.13
CA SER A 836 13.73 -21.69 -5.55
C SER A 836 14.31 -22.62 -4.50
N LEU A 837 15.59 -22.94 -4.63
CA LEU A 837 16.35 -23.69 -3.63
C LEU A 837 17.25 -22.73 -2.85
N SER A 838 17.07 -22.66 -1.54
CA SER A 838 17.92 -21.86 -0.65
C SER A 838 18.93 -22.75 0.06
N SER A 839 20.22 -22.42 -0.02
CA SER A 839 21.31 -23.17 0.62
C SER A 839 22.47 -22.23 0.95
N PHE A 840 23.02 -22.31 2.17
CA PHE A 840 24.23 -21.57 2.62
C PHE A 840 24.31 -20.09 2.21
N GLY A 841 23.27 -19.29 2.47
CA GLY A 841 23.29 -17.86 2.12
C GLY A 841 23.01 -17.55 0.65
N HIS A 842 22.71 -18.57 -0.16
CA HIS A 842 22.43 -18.46 -1.58
C HIS A 842 21.03 -18.95 -1.95
N VAL A 843 20.52 -18.41 -3.05
CA VAL A 843 19.30 -18.87 -3.72
C VAL A 843 19.67 -19.38 -5.11
N SER A 844 19.10 -20.50 -5.52
CA SER A 844 19.13 -21.00 -6.89
C SER A 844 17.71 -20.99 -7.44
N VAL A 845 17.52 -20.57 -8.69
CA VAL A 845 16.23 -20.67 -9.38
C VAL A 845 16.25 -21.90 -10.27
N LEU A 846 15.28 -22.78 -10.07
CA LEU A 846 15.14 -24.06 -10.76
C LEU A 846 13.85 -24.04 -11.59
N ILE A 847 13.87 -24.72 -12.73
CA ILE A 847 12.69 -24.96 -13.56
C ILE A 847 12.47 -26.47 -13.68
N GLN A 848 11.23 -26.88 -13.51
CA GLN A 848 10.81 -28.27 -13.64
C GLN A 848 9.82 -28.42 -14.80
N PHE A 849 10.14 -29.27 -15.77
CA PHE A 849 9.24 -29.65 -16.86
C PHE A 849 8.52 -30.95 -16.52
N GLY A 850 7.18 -30.95 -16.54
CA GLY A 850 6.40 -32.17 -16.29
C GLY A 850 6.78 -32.88 -14.98
N THR A 851 7.33 -34.09 -15.10
CA THR A 851 7.83 -34.92 -14.00
C THR A 851 9.36 -35.04 -13.97
N GLU A 852 10.07 -34.28 -14.81
CA GLU A 852 11.53 -34.28 -14.82
C GLU A 852 12.12 -33.70 -13.52
N ASN A 853 13.40 -33.96 -13.28
CA ASN A 853 14.11 -33.34 -12.18
C ASN A 853 14.25 -31.82 -12.44
N PRO A 854 14.04 -30.95 -11.42
CA PRO A 854 14.26 -29.53 -11.57
C PRO A 854 15.70 -29.24 -12.01
N ARG A 855 15.87 -28.41 -13.04
CA ARG A 855 17.18 -28.00 -13.55
C ARG A 855 17.40 -26.53 -13.22
N ASN A 856 18.65 -26.14 -12.99
CA ASN A 856 18.96 -24.73 -12.77
C ASN A 856 18.66 -23.93 -14.04
N ILE A 857 18.11 -22.72 -13.89
CA ILE A 857 17.78 -21.84 -15.02
C ILE A 857 18.99 -21.60 -15.94
N ILE A 858 20.21 -21.61 -15.40
CA ILE A 858 21.45 -21.46 -16.18
C ILE A 858 21.71 -22.65 -17.13
N ASP A 859 21.18 -23.83 -16.80
CA ASP A 859 21.41 -25.09 -17.54
C ASP A 859 20.35 -25.32 -18.65
N LEU A 860 19.34 -24.45 -18.74
CA LEU A 860 18.19 -24.60 -19.66
C LEU A 860 18.29 -23.75 -20.93
N GLY A 861 19.44 -23.09 -21.12
CA GLY A 861 19.70 -22.21 -22.26
C GLY A 861 19.24 -20.77 -22.02
N PHE A 862 19.86 -19.85 -22.76
CA PHE A 862 19.74 -18.41 -22.52
C PHE A 862 18.31 -17.86 -22.74
N GLY A 863 17.44 -18.53 -23.51
CA GLY A 863 16.07 -18.03 -23.76
C GLY A 863 15.17 -17.99 -22.52
N TYR A 864 15.26 -18.98 -21.62
CA TYR A 864 14.43 -19.02 -20.40
C TYR A 864 14.82 -17.93 -19.40
N SER A 865 16.11 -17.55 -19.35
CA SER A 865 16.58 -16.46 -18.49
C SER A 865 16.03 -15.10 -18.91
N GLN A 866 15.75 -14.90 -20.20
CA GLN A 866 15.16 -13.66 -20.72
C GLN A 866 13.64 -13.62 -20.55
N LEU A 867 12.96 -14.76 -20.64
CA LEU A 867 11.50 -14.85 -20.59
C LEU A 867 10.93 -14.82 -19.15
N ILE A 868 11.61 -15.44 -18.19
CA ILE A 868 11.08 -15.57 -16.82
C ILE A 868 10.85 -14.23 -16.10
N PRO A 869 11.71 -13.20 -16.25
CA PRO A 869 11.40 -11.86 -15.77
C PRO A 869 10.07 -11.32 -16.32
N ILE A 870 9.81 -11.51 -17.62
CA ILE A 870 8.57 -11.06 -18.27
C ILE A 870 7.36 -11.78 -17.68
N ILE A 871 7.43 -13.11 -17.58
CA ILE A 871 6.37 -13.96 -17.03
C ILE A 871 6.04 -13.57 -15.58
N LEU A 872 7.07 -13.39 -14.75
CA LEU A 872 6.89 -13.05 -13.35
C LEU A 872 6.37 -11.61 -13.16
N ALA A 873 6.80 -10.65 -14.00
CA ALA A 873 6.25 -9.29 -13.99
C ALA A 873 4.76 -9.26 -14.34
N ILE A 874 4.36 -10.00 -15.38
CA ILE A 874 2.97 -10.17 -15.78
C ILE A 874 2.17 -10.80 -14.64
N TRP A 875 2.59 -11.97 -14.14
CA TRP A 875 1.88 -12.67 -13.07
C TRP A 875 1.73 -11.83 -11.79
N SER A 876 2.80 -11.14 -11.38
CA SER A 876 2.79 -10.26 -10.21
C SER A 876 1.76 -9.12 -10.37
N THR A 877 1.65 -8.57 -11.59
CA THR A 877 0.65 -7.56 -11.93
C THR A 877 -0.77 -8.14 -11.86
N LEU A 878 -1.01 -9.32 -12.44
CA LEU A 878 -2.30 -10.03 -12.36
C LEU A 878 -2.74 -10.29 -10.92
N ASN A 879 -1.80 -10.67 -10.06
CA ASN A 879 -2.09 -10.93 -8.65
C ASN A 879 -2.35 -9.67 -7.83
N LYS A 880 -1.63 -8.58 -8.09
CA LYS A 880 -1.94 -7.27 -7.50
C LYS A 880 -3.38 -6.86 -7.85
N ILE A 881 -3.80 -7.05 -9.10
CA ILE A 881 -5.19 -6.77 -9.52
C ILE A 881 -6.20 -7.61 -8.73
N ASN A 882 -5.95 -8.90 -8.54
CA ASN A 882 -6.89 -9.79 -7.83
C ASN A 882 -7.03 -9.48 -6.34
N LYS A 883 -5.98 -8.97 -5.68
CA LYS A 883 -5.97 -8.66 -4.24
C LYS A 883 -6.56 -7.29 -3.91
N THR A 884 -6.66 -6.40 -4.89
CA THR A 884 -6.99 -5.00 -4.63
C THR A 884 -8.44 -4.72 -5.00
N TYR A 885 -9.28 -4.37 -4.01
CA TYR A 885 -10.63 -3.83 -4.23
C TYR A 885 -10.59 -2.36 -4.67
N THR A 886 -9.69 -2.00 -5.59
CA THR A 886 -9.55 -0.62 -6.05
C THR A 886 -10.62 -0.27 -7.07
N LYS A 887 -11.27 0.87 -6.83
CA LYS A 887 -12.28 1.49 -7.71
C LYS A 887 -11.69 2.21 -8.93
N HIS A 888 -10.36 2.28 -9.04
CA HIS A 888 -9.66 3.04 -10.08
C HIS A 888 -9.75 2.36 -11.45
N LYS A 889 -10.27 3.09 -12.45
CA LYS A 889 -10.48 2.57 -13.81
C LYS A 889 -9.24 2.61 -14.72
N THR A 890 -8.12 3.19 -14.29
CA THR A 890 -6.92 3.28 -15.15
C THR A 890 -6.27 1.91 -15.38
N PRO A 891 -5.77 1.60 -16.59
CA PRO A 891 -5.16 0.31 -16.91
C PRO A 891 -3.79 0.11 -16.24
N TYR A 892 -3.36 -1.14 -16.12
CA TYR A 892 -1.93 -1.47 -15.99
C TYR A 892 -1.30 -1.50 -17.37
N THR A 893 -0.11 -0.92 -17.55
CA THR A 893 0.60 -0.89 -18.84
C THR A 893 1.94 -1.58 -18.69
N ILE A 894 2.13 -2.70 -19.39
CA ILE A 894 3.35 -3.49 -19.39
C ILE A 894 4.13 -3.16 -20.66
N VAL A 895 5.28 -2.51 -20.48
CA VAL A 895 6.17 -2.03 -21.54
C VAL A 895 7.38 -2.97 -21.61
N ILE A 896 7.64 -3.56 -22.77
CA ILE A 896 8.65 -4.60 -22.95
C ILE A 896 9.49 -4.30 -24.18
N GLU A 897 10.79 -4.14 -24.00
CA GLU A 897 11.74 -3.98 -25.11
C GLU A 897 12.29 -5.35 -25.56
N GLN A 898 12.17 -5.66 -26.85
CA GLN A 898 12.77 -6.82 -27.51
C GLN A 898 12.58 -8.15 -26.76
N PRO A 899 11.33 -8.60 -26.50
CA PRO A 899 11.05 -9.87 -25.83
C PRO A 899 11.58 -11.11 -26.57
N GLU A 900 11.86 -10.99 -27.87
CA GLU A 900 12.38 -12.06 -28.72
C GLU A 900 13.87 -12.40 -28.50
N LEU A 901 14.64 -11.53 -27.83
CA LEU A 901 16.08 -11.73 -27.68
C LEU A 901 16.37 -13.10 -27.04
N HIS A 902 17.10 -13.93 -27.79
CA HIS A 902 17.46 -15.31 -27.43
C HIS A 902 16.29 -16.28 -27.19
N LEU A 903 15.07 -15.89 -27.58
CA LEU A 903 13.88 -16.71 -27.44
C LEU A 903 13.64 -17.54 -28.71
N HIS A 904 13.36 -18.83 -28.55
CA HIS A 904 13.02 -19.69 -29.69
C HIS A 904 11.73 -19.21 -30.39
N PRO A 905 11.63 -19.26 -31.74
CA PRO A 905 10.44 -18.86 -32.49
C PRO A 905 9.09 -19.32 -31.91
N ALA A 906 8.99 -20.60 -31.52
CA ALA A 906 7.76 -21.13 -30.93
C ALA A 906 7.35 -20.40 -29.63
N MET A 907 8.31 -20.05 -28.79
CA MET A 907 8.05 -19.35 -27.52
C MET A 907 7.71 -17.87 -27.75
N GLN A 908 8.19 -17.27 -28.84
CA GLN A 908 7.77 -15.92 -29.25
C GLN A 908 6.27 -15.91 -29.62
N ALA A 909 5.79 -16.96 -30.29
CA ALA A 909 4.38 -17.12 -30.62
C ALA A 909 3.52 -17.37 -29.35
N GLU A 910 3.97 -18.23 -28.45
CA GLU A 910 3.29 -18.47 -27.16
C GLU A 910 3.18 -17.19 -26.31
N PHE A 911 4.22 -16.35 -26.32
CA PHE A 911 4.20 -15.05 -25.64
C PHE A 911 3.09 -14.14 -26.18
N ILE A 912 2.92 -14.06 -27.49
CA ILE A 912 1.83 -13.28 -28.12
C ILE A 912 0.44 -13.85 -27.80
N ASP A 913 0.30 -15.17 -27.81
CA ASP A 913 -0.96 -15.82 -27.43
C ASP A 913 -1.35 -15.46 -25.99
N MET A 914 -0.38 -15.48 -25.07
CA MET A 914 -0.56 -15.10 -23.68
C MET A 914 -0.98 -13.64 -23.54
N CYS A 915 -0.30 -12.71 -24.21
CA CYS A 915 -0.68 -11.29 -24.23
C CYS A 915 -2.12 -11.10 -24.75
N SER A 916 -2.50 -11.84 -25.79
CA SER A 916 -3.86 -11.81 -26.38
C SER A 916 -4.92 -12.32 -25.41
N ILE A 917 -4.63 -13.39 -24.66
CA ILE A 917 -5.55 -13.94 -23.64
C ILE A 917 -5.69 -12.96 -22.47
N ILE A 918 -4.58 -12.39 -21.99
CA ILE A 918 -4.57 -11.50 -20.83
C ILE A 918 -5.31 -10.20 -21.15
N SER A 919 -5.02 -9.57 -22.29
CA SER A 919 -5.67 -8.32 -22.73
C SER A 919 -7.19 -8.47 -22.84
N LYS A 920 -7.68 -9.60 -23.37
CA LYS A 920 -9.14 -9.89 -23.48
C LYS A 920 -9.83 -10.28 -22.17
N SER A 921 -9.07 -10.66 -21.15
CA SER A 921 -9.63 -11.33 -19.98
C SER A 921 -10.51 -10.43 -19.13
N LYS A 922 -11.82 -10.73 -19.09
CA LYS A 922 -12.79 -10.08 -18.18
C LYS A 922 -12.70 -10.55 -16.73
N LYS A 923 -11.84 -11.54 -16.45
CA LYS A 923 -11.60 -12.06 -15.09
C LYS A 923 -11.09 -10.96 -14.16
N TYR A 924 -10.36 -10.01 -14.72
CA TYR A 924 -9.73 -8.94 -13.97
C TYR A 924 -10.66 -7.72 -13.87
N ASN A 925 -10.69 -7.09 -12.69
CA ASN A 925 -11.47 -5.86 -12.49
C ASN A 925 -10.81 -4.63 -13.11
N GLN A 926 -9.66 -4.79 -13.78
CA GLN A 926 -8.84 -3.73 -14.33
C GLN A 926 -8.27 -4.15 -15.69
N GLU A 927 -8.13 -3.19 -16.60
CA GLU A 927 -7.56 -3.39 -17.94
C GLU A 927 -6.03 -3.55 -17.88
N ILE A 928 -5.47 -4.32 -18.83
CA ILE A 928 -4.03 -4.55 -18.97
C ILE A 928 -3.66 -4.29 -20.42
N ARG A 929 -2.68 -3.42 -20.62
CA ARG A 929 -2.16 -3.04 -21.94
C ARG A 929 -0.72 -3.49 -22.09
N PHE A 930 -0.37 -3.92 -23.29
CA PHE A 930 0.99 -4.26 -23.67
C PHE A 930 1.54 -3.23 -24.65
N VAL A 931 2.77 -2.78 -24.40
CA VAL A 931 3.55 -1.93 -25.30
C VAL A 931 4.86 -2.66 -25.56
N ILE A 932 5.04 -3.18 -26.76
CA ILE A 932 6.13 -4.11 -27.08
C ILE A 932 6.94 -3.55 -28.23
N GLU A 933 8.23 -3.32 -28.03
CA GLU A 933 9.18 -3.11 -29.13
C GLU A 933 9.70 -4.48 -29.58
N THR A 934 9.62 -4.78 -30.87
CA THR A 934 10.10 -6.06 -31.41
C THR A 934 10.65 -5.91 -32.83
N HIS A 935 11.58 -6.79 -33.17
CA HIS A 935 12.07 -7.04 -34.52
C HIS A 935 11.62 -8.40 -35.05
N SER A 936 10.74 -9.09 -34.32
CA SER A 936 10.28 -10.43 -34.68
C SER A 936 9.10 -10.40 -35.64
N GLU A 937 9.32 -10.91 -36.84
CA GLU A 937 8.25 -11.25 -37.78
C GLU A 937 7.25 -12.25 -37.17
N ILE A 938 7.75 -13.24 -36.45
CA ILE A 938 6.95 -14.32 -35.88
C ILE A 938 5.91 -13.75 -34.92
N MET A 939 6.26 -12.72 -34.15
CA MET A 939 5.31 -12.07 -33.24
C MET A 939 4.19 -11.35 -34.00
N ILE A 940 4.51 -10.64 -35.08
CA ILE A 940 3.52 -9.94 -35.92
C ILE A 940 2.60 -10.97 -36.60
N ASN A 941 3.18 -12.00 -37.22
CA ASN A 941 2.42 -13.06 -37.88
C ASN A 941 1.53 -13.81 -36.88
N ARG A 942 1.98 -13.99 -35.63
CA ARG A 942 1.15 -14.61 -34.60
C ARG A 942 -0.03 -13.73 -34.16
N ILE A 943 0.14 -12.41 -34.16
CA ILE A 943 -0.96 -11.46 -33.95
C ILE A 943 -1.98 -11.61 -35.09
N SER A 944 -1.53 -11.59 -36.34
CA SER A 944 -2.38 -11.82 -37.53
C SER A 944 -3.17 -13.11 -37.43
N GLU A 945 -2.51 -14.23 -37.13
CA GLU A 945 -3.18 -15.51 -36.92
C GLU A 945 -4.20 -15.47 -35.78
N SER A 946 -3.90 -14.74 -34.70
CA SER A 946 -4.79 -14.62 -33.55
C SER A 946 -6.04 -13.81 -33.90
N ILE A 947 -5.93 -12.79 -34.75
CA ILE A 947 -7.06 -12.03 -35.27
C ILE A 947 -7.91 -12.91 -36.18
N LYS A 948 -7.28 -13.58 -37.16
CA LYS A 948 -7.94 -14.50 -38.09
C LYS A 948 -8.72 -15.64 -37.41
N LYS A 949 -8.24 -16.08 -36.24
CA LYS A 949 -8.87 -17.13 -35.41
C LYS A 949 -9.89 -16.58 -34.40
N ASP A 950 -10.26 -15.30 -34.48
CA ASP A 950 -11.09 -14.55 -33.51
C ASP A 950 -10.58 -14.61 -32.05
N LYS A 951 -9.31 -14.98 -31.88
CA LYS A 951 -8.62 -14.97 -30.58
C LYS A 951 -8.18 -13.58 -30.19
N LEU A 952 -8.05 -12.64 -31.13
CA LEU A 952 -7.78 -11.22 -30.89
C LEU A 952 -8.73 -10.34 -31.74
N LYS A 953 -9.14 -9.17 -31.26
CA LYS A 953 -9.95 -8.24 -32.06
C LYS A 953 -9.02 -7.30 -32.82
N HIS A 954 -9.22 -7.11 -34.11
CA HIS A 954 -8.31 -6.27 -34.90
C HIS A 954 -8.25 -4.81 -34.37
N GLU A 955 -9.35 -4.29 -33.81
CA GLU A 955 -9.40 -2.95 -33.23
C GLU A 955 -8.60 -2.81 -31.94
N SER A 956 -8.28 -3.92 -31.26
CA SER A 956 -7.52 -3.96 -29.99
C SER A 956 -5.99 -3.91 -30.17
N VAL A 957 -5.52 -3.91 -31.43
CA VAL A 957 -4.09 -3.93 -31.75
C VAL A 957 -3.69 -2.76 -32.63
N THR A 958 -2.48 -2.25 -32.43
CA THR A 958 -1.83 -1.29 -33.32
C THR A 958 -0.36 -1.62 -33.48
N VAL A 959 0.18 -1.34 -34.67
CA VAL A 959 1.59 -1.46 -35.02
C VAL A 959 2.11 -0.05 -35.32
N ASN A 960 2.98 0.47 -34.47
CA ASN A 960 3.64 1.76 -34.61
C ASN A 960 4.98 1.58 -35.31
N ILE A 961 5.05 1.99 -36.58
CA ILE A 961 6.25 1.93 -37.41
C ILE A 961 7.03 3.22 -37.20
N VAL A 962 8.27 3.09 -36.71
CA VAL A 962 9.16 4.22 -36.44
C VAL A 962 10.22 4.31 -37.53
N ASN A 963 10.11 5.36 -38.33
CA ASN A 963 11.01 5.65 -39.44
C ASN A 963 11.96 6.79 -39.06
N ILE A 964 13.10 6.84 -39.74
CA ILE A 964 14.07 7.93 -39.65
C ILE A 964 14.39 8.37 -41.08
N ASP A 965 14.33 9.67 -41.33
CA ASP A 965 14.68 10.25 -42.63
C ASP A 965 16.21 10.46 -42.75
N ASP A 966 16.65 10.88 -43.95
CA ASP A 966 18.07 11.13 -44.24
C ASP A 966 18.65 12.31 -43.44
N GLU A 967 17.80 13.18 -42.88
CA GLU A 967 18.20 14.26 -41.98
C GLU A 967 18.31 13.81 -40.52
N GLY A 968 18.02 12.53 -40.23
CA GLY A 968 18.05 11.95 -38.89
C GLY A 968 16.80 12.23 -38.06
N LYS A 969 15.72 12.77 -38.65
CA LYS A 969 14.46 13.04 -37.96
C LYS A 969 13.59 11.79 -37.97
N SER A 970 13.09 11.46 -36.80
CA SER A 970 12.22 10.32 -36.60
C SER A 970 10.74 10.70 -36.72
N SER A 971 9.96 9.81 -37.34
CA SER A 971 8.51 9.90 -37.44
C SER A 971 7.86 8.57 -37.02
N VAL A 972 6.61 8.62 -36.59
CA VAL A 972 5.84 7.44 -36.19
C VAL A 972 4.60 7.34 -37.07
N HIS A 973 4.38 6.16 -37.66
CA HIS A 973 3.21 5.83 -38.44
C HIS A 973 2.48 4.64 -37.82
N SER A 974 1.24 4.84 -37.37
CA SER A 974 0.45 3.78 -36.72
C SER A 974 -0.43 3.06 -37.74
N VAL A 975 -0.30 1.74 -37.79
CA VAL A 975 -1.00 0.84 -38.71
C VAL A 975 -1.82 -0.17 -37.92
N GLY A 976 -3.03 -0.46 -38.40
CA GLY A 976 -3.91 -1.49 -37.82
C GLY A 976 -3.91 -2.79 -38.63
N PHE A 977 -4.72 -3.74 -38.15
CA PHE A 977 -5.07 -4.94 -38.89
C PHE A 977 -6.52 -4.81 -39.40
N ASP A 978 -6.82 -5.47 -40.51
CA ASP A 978 -8.20 -5.69 -40.94
C ASP A 978 -8.87 -6.86 -40.20
N GLU A 979 -10.12 -7.16 -40.57
CA GLU A 979 -10.92 -8.23 -39.96
C GLU A 979 -10.37 -9.64 -40.25
N ASP A 980 -9.65 -9.84 -41.36
CA ASP A 980 -9.04 -11.11 -41.77
C ASP A 980 -7.68 -11.34 -41.09
N GLY A 981 -7.16 -10.33 -40.39
CA GLY A 981 -5.90 -10.35 -39.67
C GLY A 981 -4.71 -9.94 -40.51
N ASP A 982 -4.92 -9.37 -41.70
CA ASP A 982 -3.85 -8.84 -42.53
C ASP A 982 -3.46 -7.44 -42.02
N LEU A 983 -2.14 -7.19 -41.98
CA LEU A 983 -1.61 -5.88 -41.61
C LEU A 983 -1.84 -4.92 -42.78
N LEU A 984 -2.57 -3.83 -42.53
CA LEU A 984 -3.01 -2.90 -43.58
C LEU A 984 -1.84 -2.32 -44.38
N GLU A 985 -0.72 -2.07 -43.72
CA GLU A 985 0.52 -1.59 -44.34
C GLU A 985 1.74 -2.24 -43.69
N TRP A 986 2.53 -2.95 -44.49
CA TRP A 986 3.79 -3.50 -44.02
C TRP A 986 4.89 -2.43 -43.99
N PRO A 987 5.73 -2.40 -42.94
CA PRO A 987 6.94 -1.56 -42.91
C PRO A 987 7.87 -1.89 -44.08
N ILE A 988 8.11 -0.89 -44.94
CA ILE A 988 8.99 -1.01 -46.11
C ILE A 988 10.41 -1.39 -45.65
N GLY A 989 10.90 -2.53 -46.13
CA GLY A 989 12.25 -3.04 -45.86
C GLY A 989 12.45 -3.74 -44.52
N PHE A 990 11.36 -4.07 -43.81
CA PHE A 990 11.44 -4.84 -42.57
C PHE A 990 11.96 -6.28 -42.80
N PHE A 991 11.71 -6.84 -43.98
CA PHE A 991 12.15 -8.18 -44.40
C PHE A 991 13.29 -8.18 -45.42
N SER A 992 13.74 -7.00 -45.88
CA SER A 992 14.74 -6.93 -46.94
C SER A 992 16.14 -7.15 -46.38
N ALA A 993 16.86 -8.14 -46.92
CA ALA A 993 18.27 -8.36 -46.63
C ALA A 993 19.18 -7.23 -47.15
N GLU A 994 18.70 -6.43 -48.10
CA GLU A 994 19.41 -5.28 -48.67
C GLU A 994 18.92 -3.96 -48.04
N PRO A 995 19.83 -2.98 -47.80
CA PRO A 995 19.44 -1.66 -47.35
C PRO A 995 18.63 -0.95 -48.45
N ILE A 996 17.31 -0.93 -48.30
CA ILE A 996 16.43 -0.15 -49.18
C ILE A 996 16.79 1.34 -49.01
N LYS A 997 17.24 2.00 -50.08
CA LYS A 997 17.31 3.46 -50.13
C LYS A 997 15.88 3.99 -50.14
N TYR A 998 15.52 4.78 -49.12
CA TYR A 998 14.20 5.39 -49.05
C TYR A 998 14.16 6.63 -49.95
N ASP A 999 13.51 6.53 -51.11
CA ASP A 999 13.18 7.69 -51.93
C ASP A 999 11.76 8.14 -51.54
N TYR A 1000 11.62 8.83 -50.40
CA TYR A 1000 10.34 9.46 -50.04
C TYR A 1000 10.21 10.77 -50.83
N LYS A 1001 9.59 10.72 -52.01
CA LYS A 1001 8.93 11.89 -52.59
C LYS A 1001 7.51 11.96 -52.02
N PHE A 1002 7.32 12.80 -51.01
CA PHE A 1002 6.00 13.33 -50.62
C PHE A 1002 5.73 14.64 -51.35
#